data_AF-A0A817UUQ6-F1
#
_entry.id   AF-A0A817UUQ6-F1
#
_cell.length_a   1.000
_cell.length_b   1.000
_cell.length_c   1.000
_cell.angle_alpha   90.00
_cell.angle_beta   90.00
_cell.angle_gamma   90.00
#
_symmetry.space_group_name_H-M   'P 1'
#
loop_
_entity.id
_entity.type
_entity.pdbx_description
1 polymer ?
#
loop_
_entity_poly.entity_id
_entity_poly.type
_entity_poly.pdbx_seq_one_letter_code
_entity_poly.pdbx_strand_id
1 'polypeptide(L)'
;MDSRYPSAINIPQHYDLRPNTTHNNNNSNLSSNIKRSTPLSSRYFHRAPLIFPRYYQHLHNSHSPSRNSSSYLDPLNNHRPRFLSAWDLSPRPVVYNSSRNIATNTPISTAMVKPNDEDRTQLQTMPAKDFADLVMLPREWRRGDDCIQWPRNHDYYNIVWLENLWKYINEKLPNDLTMLENTNILYSQPLSRPLGASTSNNTISLYKLSKNIGLIQLPMSASKDDLAIQKVLLKLNFHCIEPFPDIIRRHKLIDEYVPQLSCLGLLQIFKCRLRHFTQIKIQHEFNTLLNEHDIKLLRQYLSRIMTQQLDDSNIQCIKQLPIFDNAYLANDLNQQQLQYYKYISLNNILYIYESGTKLPIDIQPPKQCIHVTDSDSRILLDKLGYVIHDFTHVARYLITTIGQQQQQQQQQLQQQQNSKNTNLKNEQQKAAFLGKWLLLNCTNLILTDVVSQDTLSNCRLFLNRKGELCSCQQMFDPSSFQANNNKEKYLTLFEIKYLPSIELCSTNENLILLKHLKLRQLYDVKSDEIIDICELIIKEPLSSSTTSNKRSLMLLLTDFIIDILNQSPKIIDEYSQAKQISLRQYLSNTPWVPVMLEKPHGYPSTLTWQGSNDTRHSFVTPREVYDKTHGFLVGAVALISCLDLPEPLYSSTRSSSSSSNRILVDMREIKLDLLIKQLKCIVLCYQKSSPQEQKNETFDYLNLCKRLYDALSHLNNPNDILKEMRLCDLTEWIWNSTNGFSSTSHIYLIDKVHPLASYVQILPYELYNYRKFFESMGVKYFPDASKLEDLLRNQQQQPIDENLFKWIKETYTKDRRLLQFVNDLESKFNSKGNHKTKNVNDDQTRITFSSTLDLSDDKVYLYLTDIFNQQTNIKETVIQALTTISKEKKTQLLTEEDYFIRKMSGSEYQKNLYDHYRAYNDLLLPNLNVLPKNVKDTLVLFALDHADNTMLNILKQHCCIPCTPNGRTLNKPSKLIHPYCRLASLYSDIDSLFPYGGQDSYLREDRLNVLKLLGKINEFC
;
A
#
# COMPACT_ATOMS: atom_id res chain seq x y z
N MET A 1 -55.58 11.89 15.98
CA MET A 1 -54.56 11.06 15.30
C MET A 1 -53.38 11.93 14.89
N ASP A 2 -52.36 12.19 15.68
CA ASP A 2 -52.22 12.40 17.12
C ASP A 2 -51.13 13.47 17.30
N SER A 3 -51.14 14.08 18.48
CA SER A 3 -50.83 15.47 18.78
C SER A 3 -49.36 15.91 18.70
N ARG A 4 -49.22 17.17 18.29
CA ARG A 4 -48.07 18.08 18.48
C ARG A 4 -47.89 18.43 19.98
N TYR A 5 -46.65 18.63 20.43
CA TYR A 5 -46.07 19.90 20.92
C TYR A 5 -44.71 19.65 21.64
N PRO A 6 -43.82 20.66 21.75
CA PRO A 6 -42.42 20.54 22.14
C PRO A 6 -42.10 21.21 23.51
N SER A 7 -40.79 21.23 23.82
CA SER A 7 -40.06 22.27 24.58
C SER A 7 -40.01 22.24 26.13
N ALA A 8 -38.77 22.05 26.61
CA ALA A 8 -38.01 22.91 27.54
C ALA A 8 -38.05 22.65 29.07
N ILE A 9 -36.88 22.93 29.68
CA ILE A 9 -36.63 23.56 31.01
C ILE A 9 -36.12 22.67 32.18
N ASN A 10 -34.95 23.11 32.69
CA ASN A 10 -34.41 23.12 34.08
C ASN A 10 -33.61 21.95 34.73
N ILE A 11 -32.30 22.26 34.93
CA ILE A 11 -31.41 22.18 36.13
C ILE A 11 -32.16 22.26 37.51
N PRO A 12 -31.61 22.05 38.75
CA PRO A 12 -30.25 21.65 39.23
C PRO A 12 -30.21 20.78 40.55
N GLN A 13 -29.02 20.66 41.19
CA GLN A 13 -28.74 20.50 42.66
C GLN A 13 -28.74 19.07 43.28
N HIS A 14 -27.61 18.52 43.78
CA HIS A 14 -26.84 18.71 45.06
C HIS A 14 -27.10 17.58 46.07
N TYR A 15 -26.02 17.10 46.71
CA TYR A 15 -25.85 16.65 48.13
C TYR A 15 -24.56 15.78 48.17
N ASP A 16 -23.41 16.35 48.51
CA ASP A 16 -22.77 16.33 49.85
C ASP A 16 -22.39 14.95 50.39
N LEU A 17 -21.11 14.78 50.75
CA LEU A 17 -20.63 14.40 52.09
C LEU A 17 -19.09 14.25 52.10
N ARG A 18 -18.44 15.19 52.80
CA ARG A 18 -17.12 15.03 53.48
C ARG A 18 -17.36 14.26 54.80
N PRO A 19 -16.35 13.65 55.51
CA PRO A 19 -15.15 14.38 55.97
C PRO A 19 -13.83 13.58 56.23
N ASN A 20 -12.72 14.35 56.38
CA ASN A 20 -11.62 14.28 57.38
C ASN A 20 -10.89 12.93 57.69
N THR A 21 -9.57 12.82 57.94
CA THR A 21 -8.58 13.72 58.59
C THR A 21 -7.16 13.10 58.53
N THR A 22 -6.13 13.97 58.48
CA THR A 22 -4.79 13.93 59.16
C THR A 22 -3.76 12.82 58.91
N HIS A 23 -2.55 13.20 58.43
CA HIS A 23 -1.35 13.31 59.30
C HIS A 23 -0.18 14.08 58.66
N ASN A 24 0.43 14.95 59.48
CA ASN A 24 1.68 15.70 59.28
C ASN A 24 2.93 14.79 59.18
N ASN A 25 3.97 15.22 58.45
CA ASN A 25 5.24 15.71 59.03
C ASN A 25 6.36 15.88 57.99
N ASN A 26 6.77 17.14 57.79
CA ASN A 26 8.09 17.74 58.01
C ASN A 26 9.44 17.09 57.58
N ASN A 27 10.32 18.02 57.20
CA ASN A 27 11.79 18.07 57.18
C ASN A 27 12.48 17.66 55.87
N SER A 28 13.19 18.49 55.09
CA SER A 28 14.11 19.65 55.27
C SER A 28 15.54 19.26 54.91
N ASN A 29 16.25 20.21 54.26
CA ASN A 29 17.71 20.39 54.14
C ASN A 29 18.38 19.82 52.87
N LEU A 30 18.89 20.69 51.97
CA LEU A 30 20.25 21.31 51.97
C LEU A 30 21.32 20.23 51.71
N SER A 31 22.32 20.35 50.84
CA SER A 31 22.90 21.47 50.09
C SER A 31 24.05 20.92 49.20
N SER A 32 24.46 21.73 48.22
CA SER A 32 25.86 21.97 47.78
C SER A 32 26.65 20.91 46.97
N ASN A 33 26.91 21.31 45.71
CA ASN A 33 28.22 21.51 45.06
C ASN A 33 29.25 20.36 44.94
N ILE A 34 29.75 20.18 43.71
CA ILE A 34 31.16 20.25 43.25
C ILE A 34 31.22 19.60 41.84
N LYS A 35 31.27 20.40 40.77
CA LYS A 35 32.46 20.78 39.97
C LYS A 35 33.20 19.64 39.25
N ARG A 36 33.23 19.76 37.91
CA ARG A 36 34.37 19.63 36.95
C ARG A 36 35.08 18.25 36.95
N SER A 37 35.43 17.62 35.83
CA SER A 37 35.99 18.11 34.58
C SER A 37 36.15 16.94 33.59
N THR A 38 35.96 17.21 32.30
CA THR A 38 36.60 16.54 31.13
C THR A 38 38.15 16.54 31.27
N PRO A 39 39.01 15.87 30.45
CA PRO A 39 38.81 15.56 29.01
C PRO A 39 39.65 14.40 28.37
N LEU A 40 39.53 14.31 27.04
CA LEU A 40 40.55 14.04 26.01
C LEU A 40 40.97 12.60 25.60
N SER A 41 41.23 12.57 24.29
CA SER A 41 41.41 11.49 23.33
C SER A 41 42.86 11.04 23.13
N SER A 42 43.10 9.79 22.69
CA SER A 42 43.84 9.48 21.44
C SER A 42 44.05 7.98 21.18
N ARG A 43 43.65 7.55 19.98
CA ARG A 43 44.33 6.71 18.96
C ARG A 43 45.34 5.59 19.34
N TYR A 44 44.96 4.38 18.91
CA TYR A 44 45.67 3.40 18.06
C TYR A 44 46.93 2.60 18.50
N PHE A 45 46.83 1.31 18.14
CA PHE A 45 47.84 0.30 17.77
C PHE A 45 48.39 -0.71 18.81
N HIS A 46 48.02 -1.97 18.50
CA HIS A 46 48.75 -3.24 18.61
C HIS A 46 49.12 -3.88 19.97
N ARG A 47 48.65 -5.14 20.03
CA ARG A 47 49.24 -6.36 20.59
C ARG A 47 49.12 -6.61 22.09
N ALA A 48 48.62 -7.82 22.34
CA ALA A 48 48.38 -8.50 23.62
C ALA A 48 49.66 -8.75 24.43
N PRO A 49 49.55 -9.30 25.66
CA PRO A 49 49.47 -10.78 25.77
C PRO A 49 48.50 -11.33 26.85
N LEU A 50 47.87 -12.45 26.49
CA LEU A 50 47.67 -13.72 27.23
C LEU A 50 47.69 -13.73 28.78
N ILE A 51 46.70 -14.40 29.39
CA ILE A 51 46.83 -15.74 30.02
C ILE A 51 45.45 -16.42 30.18
N PHE A 52 45.49 -17.74 29.92
CA PHE A 52 44.47 -18.79 29.80
C PHE A 52 44.27 -19.54 31.15
N PRO A 53 43.29 -20.47 31.32
CA PRO A 53 43.34 -21.87 30.78
C PRO A 53 42.01 -22.33 30.15
N ARG A 54 41.99 -22.95 28.94
CA ARG A 54 42.40 -24.32 28.50
C ARG A 54 41.40 -25.38 28.99
N TYR A 55 40.82 -26.25 28.15
CA TYR A 55 41.42 -27.20 27.19
C TYR A 55 40.48 -27.43 25.95
N TYR A 56 40.94 -27.28 24.69
CA TYR A 56 41.57 -28.24 23.73
C TYR A 56 40.61 -29.34 23.18
N GLN A 57 40.09 -29.27 21.94
CA GLN A 57 40.63 -29.43 20.55
C GLN A 57 40.20 -30.81 19.97
N HIS A 58 39.90 -31.07 18.68
CA HIS A 58 39.98 -30.31 17.42
C HIS A 58 39.06 -30.94 16.33
N LEU A 59 39.01 -30.27 15.18
CA LEU A 59 38.17 -30.43 13.98
C LEU A 59 39.06 -30.68 12.73
N HIS A 60 38.43 -31.15 11.64
CA HIS A 60 38.80 -30.97 10.21
C HIS A 60 40.05 -31.73 9.67
N ASN A 61 40.19 -32.16 8.40
CA ASN A 61 39.71 -31.61 7.12
C ASN A 61 39.89 -32.59 5.91
N SER A 62 39.09 -32.38 4.86
CA SER A 62 39.36 -32.42 3.39
C SER A 62 39.90 -33.65 2.59
N HIS A 63 39.24 -33.86 1.43
CA HIS A 63 39.72 -34.27 0.07
C HIS A 63 40.10 -35.73 -0.29
N SER A 64 39.17 -36.42 -1.02
CA SER A 64 39.30 -37.30 -2.24
C SER A 64 40.35 -38.45 -2.29
N PRO A 65 40.33 -39.44 -3.21
CA PRO A 65 39.38 -39.86 -4.27
C PRO A 65 39.08 -41.40 -4.31
N SER A 66 38.36 -41.80 -5.36
CA SER A 66 38.16 -43.14 -5.95
C SER A 66 39.36 -44.12 -5.98
N ARG A 67 39.08 -45.43 -5.89
CA ARG A 67 39.50 -46.45 -6.90
C ARG A 67 38.92 -47.87 -6.64
N ASN A 68 38.44 -48.44 -7.74
CA ASN A 68 38.18 -49.85 -8.08
C ASN A 68 39.05 -50.90 -7.35
N SER A 69 38.47 -52.06 -7.02
CA SER A 69 38.58 -53.28 -7.83
C SER A 69 38.05 -54.54 -7.11
N SER A 70 37.41 -55.40 -7.91
CA SER A 70 37.13 -56.83 -7.74
C SER A 70 38.14 -57.58 -6.84
N SER A 71 37.78 -58.59 -6.04
CA SER A 71 37.29 -59.89 -6.52
C SER A 71 37.25 -60.93 -5.36
N TYR A 72 36.45 -61.98 -5.56
CA TYR A 72 36.56 -63.35 -5.01
C TYR A 72 36.55 -63.60 -3.48
N LEU A 73 35.49 -64.25 -2.98
CA LEU A 73 35.49 -65.62 -2.43
C LEU A 73 34.20 -65.92 -1.63
N ASP A 74 33.38 -66.85 -2.15
CA ASP A 74 32.53 -67.77 -1.36
C ASP A 74 33.44 -68.72 -0.53
N PRO A 75 33.00 -69.46 0.53
CA PRO A 75 31.69 -70.13 0.62
C PRO A 75 31.02 -70.34 2.01
N LEU A 76 29.74 -70.77 1.95
CA LEU A 76 29.01 -71.74 2.80
C LEU A 76 28.70 -71.48 4.31
N ASN A 77 27.39 -71.62 4.57
CA ASN A 77 26.72 -72.40 5.64
C ASN A 77 26.00 -71.72 6.83
N ASN A 78 24.76 -72.21 7.00
CA ASN A 78 23.98 -72.45 8.22
C ASN A 78 23.03 -71.37 8.80
N HIS A 79 21.74 -71.69 8.63
CA HIS A 79 20.68 -71.81 9.63
C HIS A 79 20.44 -70.71 10.70
N ARG A 80 19.22 -70.14 10.62
CA ARG A 80 18.28 -69.65 11.65
C ARG A 80 18.78 -69.53 13.10
N PRO A 81 18.27 -68.51 13.81
CA PRO A 81 17.30 -68.80 14.87
C PRO A 81 16.09 -67.85 14.98
N ARG A 82 15.07 -68.38 15.67
CA ARG A 82 13.85 -67.75 16.21
C ARG A 82 14.16 -66.84 17.40
N PHE A 83 13.31 -65.85 17.72
CA PHE A 83 12.34 -65.93 18.85
C PHE A 83 11.75 -64.58 19.31
N LEU A 84 10.43 -64.65 19.61
CA LEU A 84 9.63 -64.07 20.71
C LEU A 84 9.59 -62.55 21.00
N SER A 85 8.35 -62.06 21.04
CA SER A 85 7.88 -60.88 21.77
C SER A 85 7.15 -61.31 23.06
N ALA A 86 7.34 -60.53 24.14
CA ALA A 86 6.70 -60.72 25.43
C ALA A 86 6.07 -59.40 25.96
N TRP A 87 4.82 -59.50 26.47
CA TRP A 87 4.24 -58.92 27.71
C TRP A 87 4.21 -57.39 27.89
N ASP A 88 3.33 -56.73 28.67
CA ASP A 88 2.00 -56.90 29.27
C ASP A 88 1.77 -55.61 30.13
N LEU A 89 0.54 -55.30 30.58
CA LEU A 89 0.14 -54.60 31.85
C LEU A 89 -1.17 -53.74 31.76
N SER A 90 -2.27 -54.37 32.21
CA SER A 90 -3.29 -54.03 33.27
C SER A 90 -3.49 -52.58 33.82
N PRO A 91 -4.64 -52.23 34.50
CA PRO A 91 -5.28 -53.01 35.60
C PRO A 91 -6.84 -53.06 35.74
N ARG A 92 -7.24 -53.95 36.68
CA ARG A 92 -8.51 -54.50 37.24
C ARG A 92 -9.41 -53.48 38.03
N PRO A 93 -10.58 -53.79 38.73
CA PRO A 93 -10.94 -55.09 39.39
C PRO A 93 -12.42 -55.51 39.76
N VAL A 94 -12.54 -56.78 40.27
CA VAL A 94 -13.52 -57.51 41.19
C VAL A 94 -15.01 -57.72 40.75
N VAL A 95 -15.76 -58.85 40.97
CA VAL A 95 -15.96 -59.79 42.11
C VAL A 95 -16.56 -61.18 41.72
N TYR A 96 -16.01 -62.26 42.33
CA TYR A 96 -16.49 -63.60 42.82
C TYR A 96 -17.92 -64.19 42.49
N ASN A 97 -18.24 -65.51 42.53
CA ASN A 97 -17.67 -66.72 43.13
C ASN A 97 -18.33 -68.05 42.62
N SER A 98 -17.61 -69.19 42.80
CA SER A 98 -18.05 -70.59 43.15
C SER A 98 -18.99 -71.41 42.22
N SER A 99 -19.02 -72.75 42.13
CA SER A 99 -18.20 -73.95 42.49
C SER A 99 -18.99 -75.24 42.07
N ARG A 100 -18.26 -76.34 41.78
CA ARG A 100 -18.56 -77.78 42.04
C ARG A 100 -19.55 -78.64 41.17
N ASN A 101 -18.93 -79.63 40.49
CA ASN A 101 -18.99 -81.11 40.67
C ASN A 101 -20.17 -82.02 40.19
N ILE A 102 -19.74 -83.21 39.69
CA ILE A 102 -20.38 -84.57 39.63
C ILE A 102 -21.36 -84.82 38.46
N ALA A 103 -21.51 -85.98 37.82
CA ALA A 103 -20.70 -87.18 37.50
C ALA A 103 -21.60 -88.13 36.67
N THR A 104 -20.97 -89.12 36.02
CA THR A 104 -21.43 -90.51 35.77
C THR A 104 -22.48 -90.86 34.68
N ASN A 105 -21.99 -91.70 33.76
CA ASN A 105 -22.48 -93.03 33.36
C ASN A 105 -23.51 -93.21 32.21
N THR A 106 -22.97 -93.81 31.15
CA THR A 106 -23.56 -94.72 30.15
C THR A 106 -24.34 -95.90 30.76
N PRO A 107 -25.24 -96.57 30.00
CA PRO A 107 -24.80 -97.81 29.34
C PRO A 107 -25.40 -98.08 27.94
N ILE A 108 -24.83 -99.14 27.36
CA ILE A 108 -24.94 -99.69 26.01
C ILE A 108 -26.01 -100.81 25.96
N SER A 109 -26.58 -101.02 24.76
CA SER A 109 -26.85 -102.33 24.12
C SER A 109 -28.27 -102.89 24.01
N THR A 110 -28.38 -103.77 23.00
CA THR A 110 -29.34 -104.88 22.76
C THR A 110 -30.71 -104.51 22.16
N ALA A 111 -31.28 -105.22 21.17
CA ALA A 111 -30.94 -106.50 20.54
C ALA A 111 -31.67 -106.66 19.18
N MET A 112 -31.19 -107.68 18.45
CA MET A 112 -31.67 -108.36 17.25
C MET A 112 -33.19 -108.49 17.04
N VAL A 113 -33.61 -108.66 15.77
CA VAL A 113 -34.32 -109.84 15.19
C VAL A 113 -35.04 -109.45 13.87
N LYS A 114 -34.73 -110.14 12.76
CA LYS A 114 -35.57 -110.30 11.54
C LYS A 114 -36.58 -111.46 11.79
N PRO A 115 -37.65 -111.76 11.02
CA PRO A 115 -38.08 -111.25 9.69
C PRO A 115 -39.63 -111.05 9.53
N ASN A 116 -40.05 -110.58 8.36
CA ASN A 116 -41.21 -111.02 7.54
C ASN A 116 -42.06 -109.88 6.92
N ASP A 117 -42.15 -110.00 5.60
CA ASP A 117 -43.28 -109.76 4.69
C ASP A 117 -43.85 -108.34 4.46
N GLU A 118 -43.49 -107.89 3.27
CA GLU A 118 -44.35 -107.33 2.20
C GLU A 118 -44.77 -105.85 2.25
N ASP A 119 -44.18 -105.13 1.27
CA ASP A 119 -44.81 -104.12 0.43
C ASP A 119 -45.34 -102.84 1.07
N ARG A 120 -44.43 -101.93 1.46
CA ARG A 120 -44.64 -100.47 1.30
C ARG A 120 -43.34 -99.76 0.95
N THR A 121 -43.24 -99.28 -0.29
CA THR A 121 -42.21 -98.33 -0.74
C THR A 121 -42.34 -97.02 0.05
N GLN A 122 -41.36 -96.76 0.92
CA GLN A 122 -41.25 -95.57 1.76
C GLN A 122 -40.78 -94.33 0.97
N LEU A 123 -41.58 -93.87 0.00
CA LEU A 123 -41.36 -92.63 -0.74
C LEU A 123 -42.39 -91.55 -0.41
N GLN A 124 -42.83 -91.50 0.85
CA GLN A 124 -43.59 -90.37 1.37
C GLN A 124 -43.09 -90.01 2.76
N THR A 125 -42.68 -88.75 2.90
CA THR A 125 -42.25 -88.08 4.14
C THR A 125 -40.88 -88.48 4.70
N MET A 126 -39.81 -87.95 4.09
CA MET A 126 -38.52 -87.82 4.76
C MET A 126 -38.27 -86.35 5.16
N PRO A 127 -37.69 -86.08 6.34
CA PRO A 127 -37.28 -84.74 6.73
C PRO A 127 -36.14 -84.26 5.83
N ALA A 128 -36.17 -82.97 5.56
CA ALA A 128 -35.26 -82.20 4.73
C ALA A 128 -33.74 -82.40 5.06
N LYS A 129 -33.37 -82.98 6.21
CA LYS A 129 -31.96 -83.00 6.67
C LYS A 129 -31.01 -83.96 5.93
N ASP A 130 -31.49 -84.95 5.16
CA ASP A 130 -30.64 -86.04 4.66
C ASP A 130 -30.69 -86.27 3.13
N PHE A 131 -31.05 -85.29 2.31
CA PHE A 131 -31.11 -85.47 0.84
C PHE A 131 -29.72 -85.76 0.21
N ALA A 132 -28.66 -85.07 0.64
CA ALA A 132 -27.30 -85.30 0.14
C ALA A 132 -26.71 -86.66 0.58
N ASP A 133 -27.19 -87.19 1.72
CA ASP A 133 -26.84 -88.53 2.21
C ASP A 133 -27.60 -89.62 1.42
N LEU A 134 -28.83 -89.32 0.98
CA LEU A 134 -29.66 -90.21 0.15
C LEU A 134 -29.17 -90.33 -1.31
N VAL A 135 -28.62 -89.26 -1.88
CA VAL A 135 -28.10 -89.23 -3.27
C VAL A 135 -26.70 -89.88 -3.38
N MET A 136 -26.12 -90.34 -2.26
CA MET A 136 -24.76 -90.91 -2.22
C MET A 136 -23.68 -89.98 -2.79
N LEU A 137 -23.82 -88.65 -2.69
CA LEU A 137 -22.78 -87.73 -3.16
C LEU A 137 -21.43 -88.06 -2.48
N PRO A 138 -20.30 -88.08 -3.20
CA PRO A 138 -18.99 -88.28 -2.60
C PRO A 138 -18.77 -87.34 -1.41
N ARG A 139 -18.09 -87.82 -0.35
CA ARG A 139 -17.83 -87.01 0.86
C ARG A 139 -17.09 -85.70 0.53
N GLU A 140 -16.21 -85.77 -0.46
CA GLU A 140 -15.43 -84.65 -1.00
C GLU A 140 -16.32 -83.56 -1.61
N TRP A 141 -17.51 -83.91 -2.11
CA TRP A 141 -18.44 -82.98 -2.74
C TRP A 141 -19.44 -82.37 -1.74
N ARG A 142 -19.45 -82.85 -0.48
CA ARG A 142 -20.36 -82.36 0.58
C ARG A 142 -19.75 -81.29 1.50
N ARG A 143 -18.42 -81.22 1.58
CA ARG A 143 -17.66 -80.31 2.46
C ARG A 143 -16.44 -79.69 1.77
N GLY A 144 -16.43 -79.71 0.44
CA GLY A 144 -15.29 -79.30 -0.36
C GLY A 144 -15.07 -77.79 -0.40
N ASP A 145 -13.89 -77.42 -0.88
CA ASP A 145 -13.56 -76.07 -1.28
C ASP A 145 -14.55 -75.56 -2.36
N ASP A 146 -14.61 -74.25 -2.52
CA ASP A 146 -15.54 -73.56 -3.43
C ASP A 146 -15.47 -74.07 -4.89
N CYS A 147 -14.30 -74.56 -5.30
CA CYS A 147 -14.08 -75.28 -6.55
C CYS A 147 -13.19 -76.50 -6.28
N ILE A 148 -13.64 -77.68 -6.69
CA ILE A 148 -12.86 -78.93 -6.62
C ILE A 148 -12.65 -79.47 -8.04
N GLN A 149 -11.49 -80.07 -8.29
CA GLN A 149 -11.28 -80.82 -9.52
C GLN A 149 -11.99 -82.17 -9.42
N TRP A 150 -12.62 -82.61 -10.50
CA TRP A 150 -13.29 -83.90 -10.57
C TRP A 150 -12.29 -85.01 -10.24
N PRO A 151 -12.49 -85.79 -9.16
CA PRO A 151 -11.54 -86.81 -8.76
C PRO A 151 -11.40 -87.87 -9.85
N ARG A 152 -10.17 -88.18 -10.27
CA ARG A 152 -9.89 -89.19 -11.31
C ARG A 152 -10.31 -90.62 -10.90
N ASN A 153 -10.68 -90.84 -9.64
CA ASN A 153 -10.90 -92.16 -9.05
C ASN A 153 -12.40 -92.52 -8.87
N HIS A 154 -13.31 -91.78 -9.52
CA HIS A 154 -14.75 -92.02 -9.43
C HIS A 154 -15.34 -92.42 -10.79
N ASP A 155 -15.19 -93.71 -11.17
CA ASP A 155 -15.75 -94.23 -12.43
C ASP A 155 -17.29 -94.27 -12.45
N TYR A 156 -17.90 -94.45 -11.26
CA TYR A 156 -19.36 -94.54 -11.09
C TYR A 156 -20.05 -93.16 -11.20
N TYR A 157 -19.47 -92.14 -10.56
CA TYR A 157 -19.95 -90.76 -10.67
C TYR A 157 -19.33 -90.17 -11.92
N ASN A 158 -19.94 -90.44 -13.08
CA ASN A 158 -19.57 -89.88 -14.38
C ASN A 158 -20.54 -88.74 -14.78
N ILE A 159 -20.30 -88.09 -15.93
CA ILE A 159 -21.13 -86.97 -16.40
C ILE A 159 -22.61 -87.39 -16.56
N VAL A 160 -22.86 -88.60 -17.07
CA VAL A 160 -24.22 -89.13 -17.29
C VAL A 160 -24.97 -89.29 -15.97
N TRP A 161 -24.28 -89.75 -14.92
CA TRP A 161 -24.84 -89.81 -13.56
C TRP A 161 -25.27 -88.43 -13.08
N LEU A 162 -24.42 -87.42 -13.29
CA LEU A 162 -24.68 -86.04 -12.84
C LEU A 162 -25.81 -85.37 -13.64
N GLU A 163 -25.90 -85.65 -14.95
CA GLU A 163 -27.03 -85.24 -15.78
C GLU A 163 -28.34 -85.87 -15.29
N ASN A 164 -28.35 -87.16 -14.94
CA ASN A 164 -29.53 -87.81 -14.38
C ASN A 164 -29.90 -87.27 -13.00
N LEU A 165 -28.92 -86.91 -12.18
CA LEU A 165 -29.15 -86.20 -10.92
C LEU A 165 -29.86 -84.86 -11.18
N TRP A 166 -29.38 -84.05 -12.14
CA TRP A 166 -30.04 -82.78 -12.48
C TRP A 166 -31.42 -82.97 -13.12
N LYS A 167 -31.68 -84.05 -13.86
CA LYS A 167 -33.06 -84.40 -14.29
C LYS A 167 -33.96 -84.62 -13.07
N TYR A 168 -33.49 -85.42 -12.11
CA TYR A 168 -34.23 -85.68 -10.88
C TYR A 168 -34.48 -84.40 -10.05
N ILE A 169 -33.47 -83.53 -9.92
CA ILE A 169 -33.59 -82.23 -9.23
C ILE A 169 -34.64 -81.37 -9.93
N ASN A 170 -34.60 -81.25 -11.26
CA ASN A 170 -35.59 -80.48 -12.02
C ASN A 170 -37.02 -81.03 -11.88
N GLU A 171 -37.19 -82.35 -11.76
CA GLU A 171 -38.50 -83.00 -11.61
C GLU A 171 -39.06 -82.94 -10.18
N LYS A 172 -38.22 -83.13 -9.17
CA LYS A 172 -38.64 -83.30 -7.77
C LYS A 172 -38.43 -82.07 -6.90
N LEU A 173 -37.50 -81.19 -7.28
CA LEU A 173 -37.14 -79.97 -6.55
C LEU A 173 -37.21 -78.69 -7.43
N PRO A 174 -38.23 -78.50 -8.29
CA PRO A 174 -38.24 -77.44 -9.31
C PRO A 174 -38.17 -75.99 -8.75
N ASN A 175 -38.54 -75.80 -7.48
CA ASN A 175 -38.60 -74.49 -6.82
C ASN A 175 -37.83 -74.47 -5.47
N ASP A 176 -36.95 -75.44 -5.19
CA ASP A 176 -36.16 -75.45 -3.94
C ASP A 176 -34.79 -76.10 -4.13
N LEU A 177 -33.72 -75.32 -3.94
CA LEU A 177 -32.33 -75.80 -3.96
C LEU A 177 -31.65 -75.72 -2.58
N THR A 178 -32.36 -75.30 -1.54
CA THR A 178 -31.78 -75.08 -0.20
C THR A 178 -31.17 -76.36 0.39
N MET A 179 -31.77 -77.52 0.07
CA MET A 179 -31.30 -78.85 0.46
C MET A 179 -29.94 -79.24 -0.09
N LEU A 180 -29.57 -78.65 -1.22
CA LEU A 180 -28.33 -78.93 -1.95
C LEU A 180 -27.29 -77.82 -1.75
N GLU A 181 -27.61 -76.81 -0.94
CA GLU A 181 -26.68 -75.73 -0.65
C GLU A 181 -25.42 -76.29 0.04
N ASN A 182 -24.27 -75.77 -0.39
CA ASN A 182 -22.93 -76.19 0.01
C ASN A 182 -22.43 -77.53 -0.57
N THR A 183 -23.09 -78.08 -1.60
CA THR A 183 -22.61 -79.27 -2.33
C THR A 183 -21.97 -78.92 -3.68
N ASN A 184 -20.87 -79.59 -4.06
CA ASN A 184 -20.17 -79.41 -5.34
C ASN A 184 -20.84 -80.20 -6.47
N ILE A 185 -22.03 -79.76 -6.90
CA ILE A 185 -22.84 -80.43 -7.94
C ILE A 185 -22.96 -79.63 -9.24
N LEU A 186 -22.36 -78.44 -9.30
CA LEU A 186 -22.32 -77.60 -10.50
C LEU A 186 -21.08 -77.95 -11.31
N TYR A 187 -21.21 -78.28 -12.59
CA TYR A 187 -20.09 -78.61 -13.45
C TYR A 187 -20.11 -77.79 -14.73
N SER A 188 -18.94 -77.30 -15.14
CA SER A 188 -18.75 -76.65 -16.45
C SER A 188 -17.91 -77.54 -17.36
N GLN A 189 -18.32 -77.65 -18.63
CA GLN A 189 -17.51 -78.28 -19.67
C GLN A 189 -16.93 -77.19 -20.59
N PRO A 190 -15.64 -77.25 -20.97
CA PRO A 190 -15.06 -76.28 -21.89
C PRO A 190 -15.70 -76.38 -23.27
N LEU A 191 -16.24 -75.26 -23.78
CA LEU A 191 -16.92 -75.09 -25.07
C LEU A 191 -15.93 -75.12 -26.26
N SER A 192 -14.64 -74.89 -26.02
CA SER A 192 -13.62 -74.81 -27.07
C SER A 192 -12.73 -76.07 -27.11
N ARG A 193 -12.94 -76.96 -28.09
CA ARG A 193 -11.93 -77.95 -28.48
C ARG A 193 -10.97 -77.33 -29.49
N PRO A 194 -9.66 -77.23 -29.23
CA PRO A 194 -8.70 -77.15 -30.31
C PRO A 194 -8.75 -78.49 -31.07
N LEU A 195 -9.00 -78.46 -32.38
CA LEU A 195 -8.89 -79.67 -33.21
C LEU A 195 -7.44 -80.19 -33.09
N GLY A 196 -7.25 -81.33 -32.41
CA GLY A 196 -5.98 -82.04 -32.33
C GLY A 196 -5.41 -82.31 -30.93
N ALA A 197 -6.04 -81.88 -29.83
CA ALA A 197 -5.56 -82.20 -28.48
C ALA A 197 -5.96 -83.62 -28.01
N SER A 198 -5.01 -84.36 -27.46
CA SER A 198 -5.18 -85.72 -26.93
C SER A 198 -6.10 -85.77 -25.70
N THR A 199 -6.82 -86.88 -25.55
CA THR A 199 -7.94 -87.14 -24.61
C THR A 199 -7.57 -87.28 -23.12
N SER A 200 -6.35 -86.98 -22.70
CA SER A 200 -5.86 -87.40 -21.36
C SER A 200 -5.89 -86.34 -20.26
N ASN A 201 -6.24 -85.07 -20.53
CA ASN A 201 -6.26 -84.01 -19.50
C ASN A 201 -7.54 -83.15 -19.52
N ASN A 202 -8.72 -83.77 -19.63
CA ASN A 202 -9.99 -83.10 -19.33
C ASN A 202 -10.28 -83.16 -17.83
N THR A 203 -9.79 -82.20 -17.06
CA THR A 203 -10.17 -82.04 -15.65
C THR A 203 -11.46 -81.22 -15.57
N ILE A 204 -12.60 -81.88 -15.39
CA ILE A 204 -13.88 -81.21 -15.12
C ILE A 204 -13.76 -80.53 -13.76
N SER A 205 -14.14 -79.27 -13.67
CA SER A 205 -14.19 -78.55 -12.39
C SER A 205 -15.62 -78.57 -11.83
N LEU A 206 -15.74 -78.88 -10.55
CA LEU A 206 -16.99 -78.91 -9.81
C LEU A 206 -17.06 -77.74 -8.84
N TYR A 207 -18.08 -76.93 -9.02
CA TYR A 207 -18.35 -75.74 -8.22
C TYR A 207 -19.41 -76.05 -7.17
N LYS A 208 -19.21 -75.45 -6.00
CA LYS A 208 -20.16 -75.54 -4.90
C LYS A 208 -21.42 -74.73 -5.20
N LEU A 209 -22.59 -75.29 -4.94
CA LEU A 209 -23.86 -74.59 -5.01
C LEU A 209 -24.03 -73.74 -3.75
N SER A 210 -23.67 -72.46 -3.80
CA SER A 210 -23.97 -71.52 -2.72
C SER A 210 -24.10 -70.11 -3.26
N LYS A 211 -25.00 -69.34 -2.65
CA LYS A 211 -25.19 -67.92 -2.97
C LYS A 211 -23.97 -67.06 -2.63
N ASN A 212 -22.93 -67.61 -1.97
CA ASN A 212 -21.84 -66.84 -1.35
C ASN A 212 -20.46 -66.96 -2.02
N ILE A 213 -20.32 -67.77 -3.06
CA ILE A 213 -18.99 -68.16 -3.60
C ILE A 213 -18.42 -67.13 -4.60
N GLY A 214 -19.24 -66.17 -5.04
CA GLY A 214 -18.81 -65.20 -6.06
C GLY A 214 -18.54 -65.86 -7.42
N LEU A 215 -19.36 -66.85 -7.77
CA LEU A 215 -19.39 -67.49 -9.09
C LEU A 215 -20.31 -66.70 -10.02
N ILE A 216 -19.87 -66.48 -11.25
CA ILE A 216 -20.67 -65.83 -12.30
C ILE A 216 -20.52 -66.57 -13.62
N GLN A 217 -21.64 -66.83 -14.29
CA GLN A 217 -21.67 -67.55 -15.55
C GLN A 217 -21.54 -66.59 -16.72
N LEU A 218 -20.65 -66.87 -17.69
CA LEU A 218 -20.59 -66.10 -18.92
C LEU A 218 -21.84 -66.35 -19.80
N PRO A 219 -22.23 -65.38 -20.65
CA PRO A 219 -23.30 -65.58 -21.63
C PRO A 219 -22.89 -66.61 -22.68
N MET A 220 -23.87 -67.32 -23.26
CA MET A 220 -23.64 -68.29 -24.36
C MET A 220 -22.87 -67.68 -25.54
N SER A 221 -23.14 -66.40 -25.83
CA SER A 221 -22.44 -65.60 -26.82
C SER A 221 -21.84 -64.36 -26.13
N ALA A 222 -20.71 -64.53 -25.45
CA ALA A 222 -20.07 -63.43 -24.73
C ALA A 222 -19.64 -62.32 -25.71
N SER A 223 -20.10 -61.09 -25.45
CA SER A 223 -19.69 -59.92 -26.22
C SER A 223 -18.23 -59.52 -25.89
N LYS A 224 -17.65 -58.62 -26.68
CA LYS A 224 -16.31 -58.06 -26.37
C LYS A 224 -16.28 -57.40 -24.99
N ASP A 225 -17.38 -56.77 -24.57
CA ASP A 225 -17.49 -56.10 -23.28
C ASP A 225 -17.58 -57.10 -22.13
N ASP A 226 -18.29 -58.21 -22.32
CA ASP A 226 -18.40 -59.28 -21.32
C ASP A 226 -17.04 -59.92 -21.04
N LEU A 227 -16.24 -60.16 -22.08
CA LEU A 227 -14.87 -60.66 -21.95
C LEU A 227 -13.92 -59.63 -21.29
N ALA A 228 -14.18 -58.34 -21.48
CA ALA A 228 -13.42 -57.29 -20.81
C ALA A 228 -13.76 -57.24 -19.30
N ILE A 229 -15.04 -57.29 -18.94
CA ILE A 229 -15.50 -57.35 -17.55
C ILE A 229 -15.05 -58.65 -16.87
N GLN A 230 -15.01 -59.77 -17.57
CA GLN A 230 -14.46 -61.02 -17.05
C GLN A 230 -13.05 -60.83 -16.48
N LYS A 231 -12.18 -60.08 -17.17
CA LYS A 231 -10.81 -59.79 -16.70
C LYS A 231 -10.81 -58.92 -15.45
N VAL A 232 -11.73 -57.96 -15.34
CA VAL A 232 -11.90 -57.11 -14.14
C VAL A 232 -12.35 -57.96 -12.94
N LEU A 233 -13.32 -58.84 -13.15
CA LEU A 233 -13.83 -59.74 -12.11
C LEU A 233 -12.76 -60.71 -11.61
N LEU A 234 -11.91 -61.26 -12.50
CA LEU A 234 -10.78 -62.10 -12.12
C LEU A 234 -9.78 -61.36 -11.23
N LYS A 235 -9.49 -60.07 -11.50
CA LYS A 235 -8.62 -59.23 -10.66
C LYS A 235 -9.19 -59.02 -9.26
N LEU A 236 -10.52 -58.93 -9.14
CA LEU A 236 -11.24 -58.86 -7.87
C LEU A 236 -11.47 -60.24 -7.22
N ASN A 237 -10.79 -61.28 -7.70
CA ASN A 237 -10.87 -62.66 -7.21
C ASN A 237 -12.27 -63.31 -7.32
N PHE A 238 -13.08 -62.91 -8.30
CA PHE A 238 -14.32 -63.61 -8.67
C PHE A 238 -14.04 -64.75 -9.66
N HIS A 239 -14.85 -65.81 -9.61
CA HIS A 239 -14.72 -66.97 -10.49
C HIS A 239 -15.71 -66.87 -11.64
N CYS A 240 -15.21 -66.56 -12.83
CA CYS A 240 -15.99 -66.52 -14.07
C CYS A 240 -15.94 -67.89 -14.75
N ILE A 241 -17.10 -68.52 -14.92
CA ILE A 241 -17.22 -69.85 -15.49
C ILE A 241 -17.94 -69.82 -16.84
N GLU A 242 -17.64 -70.80 -17.68
CA GLU A 242 -18.37 -71.00 -18.92
C GLU A 242 -19.83 -71.42 -18.65
N PRO A 243 -20.74 -71.18 -19.60
CA PRO A 243 -22.14 -71.58 -19.47
C PRO A 243 -22.33 -73.03 -19.03
N PHE A 244 -23.19 -73.23 -18.02
CA PHE A 244 -23.54 -74.58 -17.61
C PHE A 244 -24.28 -75.34 -18.73
N PRO A 245 -24.24 -76.68 -18.72
CA PRO A 245 -25.06 -77.50 -19.62
C PRO A 245 -26.56 -77.20 -19.48
N ASP A 246 -27.33 -77.41 -20.57
CA ASP A 246 -28.77 -77.09 -20.64
C ASP A 246 -29.60 -77.74 -19.52
N ILE A 247 -29.12 -78.85 -18.94
CA ILE A 247 -29.82 -79.58 -17.88
C ILE A 247 -29.80 -78.84 -16.55
N ILE A 248 -28.73 -78.10 -16.26
CA ILE A 248 -28.59 -77.26 -15.06
C ILE A 248 -29.33 -75.94 -15.27
N ARG A 249 -29.15 -75.31 -16.45
CA ARG A 249 -29.76 -74.01 -16.79
C ARG A 249 -31.30 -74.04 -16.81
N ARG A 250 -31.91 -75.21 -17.02
CA ARG A 250 -33.37 -75.38 -16.97
C ARG A 250 -33.96 -75.20 -15.57
N HIS A 251 -33.14 -75.26 -14.52
CA HIS A 251 -33.63 -75.12 -13.15
C HIS A 251 -33.97 -73.65 -12.84
N LYS A 252 -35.19 -73.38 -12.39
CA LYS A 252 -35.71 -71.99 -12.20
C LYS A 252 -34.88 -71.14 -11.23
N LEU A 253 -34.33 -71.75 -10.19
CA LEU A 253 -33.58 -71.05 -9.14
C LEU A 253 -32.08 -70.91 -9.41
N ILE A 254 -31.54 -71.46 -10.52
CA ILE A 254 -30.08 -71.49 -10.70
C ILE A 254 -29.46 -70.10 -10.76
N ASP A 255 -30.14 -69.13 -11.38
CA ASP A 255 -29.67 -67.75 -11.50
C ASP A 255 -29.63 -67.02 -10.14
N GLU A 256 -30.37 -67.48 -9.13
CA GLU A 256 -30.25 -66.96 -7.76
C GLU A 256 -28.96 -67.38 -7.06
N TYR A 257 -28.40 -68.54 -7.43
CA TYR A 257 -27.18 -69.11 -6.86
C TYR A 257 -25.95 -68.73 -7.67
N VAL A 258 -26.03 -68.85 -9.00
CA VAL A 258 -24.96 -68.49 -9.93
C VAL A 258 -25.56 -67.61 -11.02
N PRO A 259 -25.53 -66.29 -10.85
CA PRO A 259 -26.09 -65.39 -11.85
C PRO A 259 -25.32 -65.43 -13.16
N GLN A 260 -26.02 -65.18 -14.26
CA GLN A 260 -25.39 -64.90 -15.55
C GLN A 260 -24.84 -63.47 -15.58
N LEU A 261 -23.68 -63.29 -16.22
CA LEU A 261 -23.05 -62.00 -16.43
C LEU A 261 -23.99 -61.06 -17.18
N SER A 262 -24.42 -60.04 -16.44
CA SER A 262 -25.33 -58.96 -16.81
C SER A 262 -25.16 -57.85 -15.77
N CYS A 263 -25.74 -56.66 -15.97
CA CYS A 263 -25.67 -55.61 -14.94
C CYS A 263 -26.22 -56.08 -13.58
N LEU A 264 -27.35 -56.80 -13.60
CA LEU A 264 -27.98 -57.35 -12.38
C LEU A 264 -27.17 -58.49 -11.78
N GLY A 265 -26.66 -59.41 -12.60
CA GLY A 265 -25.82 -60.50 -12.14
C GLY A 265 -24.53 -59.98 -11.49
N LEU A 266 -23.94 -58.92 -12.03
CA LEU A 266 -22.77 -58.24 -11.48
C LEU A 266 -23.06 -57.59 -10.11
N LEU A 267 -24.22 -56.94 -9.95
CA LEU A 267 -24.64 -56.43 -8.65
C LEU A 267 -24.92 -57.54 -7.64
N GLN A 268 -25.53 -58.65 -8.08
CA GLN A 268 -25.80 -59.80 -7.21
C GLN A 268 -24.50 -60.39 -6.66
N ILE A 269 -23.48 -60.63 -7.49
CA ILE A 269 -22.19 -61.16 -7.00
C ILE A 269 -21.45 -60.18 -6.07
N PHE A 270 -21.54 -58.87 -6.35
CA PHE A 270 -20.95 -57.86 -5.49
C PHE A 270 -21.63 -57.83 -4.12
N LYS A 271 -22.97 -57.89 -4.06
CA LYS A 271 -23.69 -58.01 -2.78
C LYS A 271 -23.26 -59.25 -1.99
N CYS A 272 -23.09 -60.39 -2.66
CA CYS A 272 -22.76 -61.64 -1.99
C CYS A 272 -21.35 -61.65 -1.38
N ARG A 273 -20.35 -61.16 -2.12
CA ARG A 273 -18.95 -61.17 -1.67
C ARG A 273 -18.61 -59.99 -0.76
N LEU A 274 -19.09 -58.80 -1.10
CA LEU A 274 -18.71 -57.56 -0.41
C LEU A 274 -19.44 -57.37 0.92
N ARG A 275 -20.52 -58.11 1.22
CA ARG A 275 -21.25 -58.01 2.51
C ARG A 275 -20.38 -58.27 3.75
N HIS A 276 -19.29 -59.02 3.59
CA HIS A 276 -18.35 -59.35 4.66
C HIS A 276 -17.17 -58.39 4.75
N PHE A 277 -17.09 -57.41 3.84
CA PHE A 277 -16.00 -56.45 3.78
C PHE A 277 -16.45 -55.14 4.42
N THR A 278 -15.55 -54.50 5.16
CA THR A 278 -15.76 -53.12 5.59
C THR A 278 -15.64 -52.19 4.39
N GLN A 279 -16.28 -51.02 4.43
CA GLN A 279 -16.18 -50.03 3.35
C GLN A 279 -14.72 -49.68 3.02
N ILE A 280 -13.86 -49.59 4.04
CA ILE A 280 -12.42 -49.33 3.90
C ILE A 280 -11.74 -50.45 3.11
N LYS A 281 -12.09 -51.71 3.37
CA LYS A 281 -11.54 -52.86 2.64
C LYS A 281 -11.96 -52.84 1.17
N ILE A 282 -13.25 -52.61 0.88
CA ILE A 282 -13.75 -52.49 -0.51
C ILE A 282 -13.01 -51.36 -1.24
N GLN A 283 -12.91 -50.21 -0.59
CA GLN A 283 -12.24 -49.01 -1.07
C GLN A 283 -10.76 -49.26 -1.41
N HIS A 284 -10.02 -49.95 -0.54
CA HIS A 284 -8.62 -50.30 -0.74
C HIS A 284 -8.44 -51.32 -1.86
N GLU A 285 -9.24 -52.38 -1.89
CA GLU A 285 -9.10 -53.49 -2.83
C GLU A 285 -9.33 -53.03 -4.28
N PHE A 286 -10.37 -52.24 -4.52
CA PHE A 286 -10.62 -51.70 -5.86
C PHE A 286 -9.52 -50.75 -6.33
N ASN A 287 -9.02 -49.85 -5.46
CA ASN A 287 -7.99 -48.89 -5.86
C ASN A 287 -6.59 -49.50 -5.99
N THR A 288 -6.35 -50.69 -5.42
CA THR A 288 -5.05 -51.39 -5.53
C THR A 288 -5.05 -52.43 -6.65
N LEU A 289 -6.15 -53.16 -6.85
CA LEU A 289 -6.23 -54.25 -7.82
C LEU A 289 -6.69 -53.80 -9.22
N LEU A 290 -7.46 -52.71 -9.30
CA LEU A 290 -7.99 -52.22 -10.57
C LEU A 290 -7.24 -50.97 -11.04
N ASN A 291 -6.91 -50.95 -12.33
CA ASN A 291 -6.36 -49.77 -12.98
C ASN A 291 -7.47 -48.84 -13.50
N GLU A 292 -7.10 -47.68 -14.06
CA GLU A 292 -8.08 -46.73 -14.59
C GLU A 292 -8.97 -47.29 -15.70
N HIS A 293 -8.43 -48.14 -16.57
CA HIS A 293 -9.20 -48.76 -17.64
C HIS A 293 -10.24 -49.74 -17.08
N ASP A 294 -9.86 -50.56 -16.09
CA ASP A 294 -10.75 -51.51 -15.43
C ASP A 294 -11.94 -50.82 -14.75
N ILE A 295 -11.68 -49.71 -14.06
CA ILE A 295 -12.74 -48.92 -13.39
C ILE A 295 -13.69 -48.29 -14.41
N LYS A 296 -13.16 -47.73 -15.50
CA LYS A 296 -13.98 -47.18 -16.60
C LYS A 296 -14.86 -48.24 -17.23
N LEU A 297 -14.32 -49.44 -17.50
CA LEU A 297 -15.11 -50.56 -18.02
C LEU A 297 -16.24 -50.96 -17.07
N LEU A 298 -15.94 -51.09 -15.77
CA LEU A 298 -16.93 -51.44 -14.76
C LEU A 298 -18.05 -50.39 -14.68
N ARG A 299 -17.69 -49.11 -14.70
CA ARG A 299 -18.60 -47.97 -14.71
C ARG A 299 -19.48 -47.95 -15.96
N GLN A 300 -18.88 -48.14 -17.14
CA GLN A 300 -19.58 -48.21 -18.43
C GLN A 300 -20.54 -49.41 -18.52
N TYR A 301 -20.17 -50.54 -17.92
CA TYR A 301 -21.05 -51.71 -17.91
C TYR A 301 -22.25 -51.50 -16.97
N LEU A 302 -22.02 -50.90 -15.80
CA LEU A 302 -23.08 -50.55 -14.84
C LEU A 302 -23.98 -49.40 -15.34
N SER A 303 -23.47 -48.45 -16.13
CA SER A 303 -24.26 -47.34 -16.68
C SER A 303 -25.40 -47.83 -17.61
N ARG A 304 -25.34 -49.07 -18.11
CA ARG A 304 -26.35 -49.71 -18.97
C ARG A 304 -27.58 -50.22 -18.21
N ILE A 305 -27.55 -50.27 -16.87
CA ILE A 305 -28.68 -50.77 -16.08
C ILE A 305 -29.94 -49.93 -16.31
N MET A 306 -31.10 -50.58 -16.46
CA MET A 306 -32.37 -49.86 -16.68
C MET A 306 -32.90 -49.31 -15.36
N THR A 307 -33.51 -48.11 -15.37
CA THR A 307 -34.03 -47.47 -14.15
C THR A 307 -35.06 -48.33 -13.42
N GLN A 308 -35.85 -49.11 -14.15
CA GLN A 308 -36.84 -50.05 -13.59
C GLN A 308 -36.22 -51.21 -12.79
N GLN A 309 -34.92 -51.49 -13.01
CA GLN A 309 -34.19 -52.58 -12.35
C GLN A 309 -33.42 -52.11 -11.10
N LEU A 310 -33.45 -50.81 -10.80
CA LEU A 310 -32.77 -50.21 -9.64
C LEU A 310 -33.70 -50.20 -8.41
N ASP A 311 -33.79 -51.33 -7.73
CA ASP A 311 -34.40 -51.40 -6.40
C ASP A 311 -33.46 -50.83 -5.31
N ASP A 312 -33.99 -50.65 -4.10
CA ASP A 312 -33.20 -50.12 -2.97
C ASP A 312 -31.94 -50.93 -2.71
N SER A 313 -32.01 -52.26 -2.87
CA SER A 313 -30.88 -53.16 -2.68
C SER A 313 -29.76 -52.93 -3.72
N ASN A 314 -30.11 -52.80 -5.00
CA ASN A 314 -29.18 -52.51 -6.09
C ASN A 314 -28.56 -51.12 -5.95
N ILE A 315 -29.37 -50.12 -5.59
CA ILE A 315 -28.91 -48.76 -5.34
C ILE A 315 -27.87 -48.73 -4.21
N GLN A 316 -28.13 -49.42 -3.09
CA GLN A 316 -27.18 -49.48 -1.97
C GLN A 316 -25.88 -50.21 -2.35
N CYS A 317 -25.96 -51.26 -3.16
CA CYS A 317 -24.77 -51.94 -3.67
C CYS A 317 -23.90 -50.99 -4.52
N ILE A 318 -24.49 -50.28 -5.49
CA ILE A 318 -23.76 -49.33 -6.33
C ILE A 318 -23.16 -48.20 -5.48
N LYS A 319 -23.88 -47.70 -4.46
CA LYS A 319 -23.38 -46.65 -3.57
C LYS A 319 -22.11 -47.04 -2.81
N GLN A 320 -21.93 -48.33 -2.51
CA GLN A 320 -20.74 -48.84 -1.82
C GLN A 320 -19.52 -49.00 -2.74
N LEU A 321 -19.71 -49.08 -4.05
CA LEU A 321 -18.62 -49.33 -4.99
C LEU A 321 -17.75 -48.08 -5.21
N PRO A 322 -16.43 -48.18 -5.05
CA PRO A 322 -15.50 -47.08 -5.24
C PRO A 322 -15.16 -46.88 -6.72
N ILE A 323 -16.17 -46.51 -7.50
CA ILE A 323 -16.07 -46.38 -8.96
C ILE A 323 -16.18 -44.95 -9.46
N PHE A 324 -16.31 -43.94 -8.58
CA PHE A 324 -16.43 -42.53 -8.97
C PHE A 324 -15.15 -41.75 -8.70
N ASP A 325 -14.80 -40.80 -9.54
CA ASP A 325 -13.56 -40.03 -9.38
C ASP A 325 -13.61 -39.11 -8.15
N ASN A 326 -12.54 -39.17 -7.37
CA ASN A 326 -12.33 -38.29 -6.23
C ASN A 326 -12.05 -36.86 -6.71
N ALA A 327 -12.75 -35.89 -6.14
CA ALA A 327 -12.65 -34.49 -6.50
C ALA A 327 -11.34 -33.81 -6.11
N TYR A 328 -10.52 -34.39 -5.23
CA TYR A 328 -9.32 -33.73 -4.69
C TYR A 328 -8.03 -34.06 -5.47
N LEU A 329 -7.14 -33.07 -5.61
CA LEU A 329 -5.82 -33.17 -6.26
C LEU A 329 -4.81 -33.88 -5.34
N ALA A 330 -4.38 -35.09 -5.69
CA ALA A 330 -3.27 -35.75 -5.00
C ALA A 330 -1.97 -34.97 -5.26
N ASN A 331 -1.27 -34.54 -4.20
CA ASN A 331 0.07 -33.98 -4.34
C ASN A 331 1.07 -35.10 -4.65
N ASP A 332 1.68 -35.07 -5.84
CA ASP A 332 2.67 -36.06 -6.30
C ASP A 332 3.95 -36.13 -5.43
N LEU A 333 4.16 -35.14 -4.55
CA LEU A 333 5.42 -34.94 -3.83
C LEU A 333 5.59 -35.76 -2.54
N ASN A 334 4.53 -36.36 -1.99
CA ASN A 334 4.60 -37.16 -0.76
C ASN A 334 3.91 -38.52 -0.92
N GLN A 335 4.56 -39.44 -1.63
CA GLN A 335 4.13 -40.85 -1.75
C GLN A 335 4.11 -41.62 -0.41
N GLN A 336 4.48 -41.00 0.73
CA GLN A 336 4.60 -41.66 2.02
C GLN A 336 3.41 -41.47 2.98
N GLN A 337 2.32 -40.80 2.56
CA GLN A 337 1.05 -40.82 3.31
C GLN A 337 -0.11 -41.32 2.43
N LEU A 338 -0.31 -42.63 2.47
CA LEU A 338 -1.45 -43.40 1.96
C LEU A 338 -2.80 -42.94 2.55
N GLN A 339 -3.34 -41.78 2.19
CA GLN A 339 -4.65 -41.36 2.72
C GLN A 339 -5.73 -41.03 1.69
N TYR A 340 -5.43 -40.98 0.39
CA TYR A 340 -6.46 -40.63 -0.61
C TYR A 340 -6.50 -41.62 -1.77
N TYR A 341 -7.64 -42.29 -1.87
CA TYR A 341 -7.96 -43.14 -3.00
C TYR A 341 -8.42 -42.30 -4.20
N LYS A 342 -7.99 -42.68 -5.40
CA LYS A 342 -8.33 -42.00 -6.66
C LYS A 342 -9.83 -42.12 -6.96
N TYR A 343 -10.41 -43.28 -6.71
CA TYR A 343 -11.83 -43.54 -6.87
C TYR A 343 -12.48 -43.70 -5.51
N ILE A 344 -13.70 -43.20 -5.31
CA ILE A 344 -14.43 -43.24 -4.04
C ILE A 344 -15.87 -43.72 -4.25
N SER A 345 -16.47 -44.22 -3.17
CA SER A 345 -17.87 -44.62 -3.09
C SER A 345 -18.81 -43.43 -2.88
N LEU A 346 -20.12 -43.60 -3.07
CA LEU A 346 -21.14 -42.55 -2.87
C LEU A 346 -21.56 -42.34 -1.41
N ASN A 347 -20.79 -42.83 -0.44
CA ASN A 347 -21.10 -42.70 0.97
C ASN A 347 -20.59 -41.35 1.53
N ASN A 348 -21.44 -40.61 2.25
CA ASN A 348 -21.09 -39.32 2.87
C ASN A 348 -20.57 -38.25 1.88
N ILE A 349 -21.18 -38.16 0.70
CA ILE A 349 -20.85 -37.14 -0.30
C ILE A 349 -21.51 -35.80 0.05
N LEU A 350 -20.74 -34.72 -0.07
CA LEU A 350 -21.21 -33.34 0.07
C LEU A 350 -21.70 -32.78 -1.26
N TYR A 351 -20.83 -32.80 -2.28
CA TYR A 351 -21.11 -32.30 -3.62
C TYR A 351 -20.66 -33.26 -4.70
N ILE A 352 -21.41 -33.26 -5.79
CA ILE A 352 -21.11 -33.91 -7.06
C ILE A 352 -21.14 -32.80 -8.10
N TYR A 353 -20.07 -32.65 -8.87
CA TYR A 353 -19.99 -31.59 -9.87
C TYR A 353 -19.28 -32.04 -11.13
N GLU A 354 -19.61 -31.39 -12.24
CA GLU A 354 -18.99 -31.58 -13.53
C GLU A 354 -18.19 -30.32 -13.88
N SER A 355 -16.86 -30.46 -14.01
CA SER A 355 -15.98 -29.35 -14.41
C SER A 355 -14.64 -29.87 -14.95
N GLY A 356 -13.79 -29.00 -15.50
CA GLY A 356 -12.41 -29.36 -15.84
C GLY A 356 -11.45 -29.35 -14.63
N THR A 357 -11.90 -28.88 -13.46
CA THR A 357 -11.02 -28.50 -12.35
C THR A 357 -11.25 -29.39 -11.13
N LYS A 358 -10.16 -29.97 -10.61
CA LYS A 358 -10.16 -30.69 -9.32
C LYS A 358 -9.88 -29.75 -8.15
N LEU A 359 -10.45 -30.07 -6.99
CA LEU A 359 -10.31 -29.31 -5.75
C LEU A 359 -8.95 -29.50 -5.07
N PRO A 360 -8.41 -28.49 -4.40
CA PRO A 360 -7.20 -28.64 -3.59
C PRO A 360 -7.48 -29.46 -2.31
N ILE A 361 -6.55 -30.36 -1.93
CA ILE A 361 -6.67 -31.20 -0.72
C ILE A 361 -6.71 -30.38 0.58
N ASP A 362 -6.09 -29.20 0.58
CA ASP A 362 -5.88 -28.40 1.80
C ASP A 362 -7.16 -27.78 2.37
N ILE A 363 -8.24 -27.71 1.59
CA ILE A 363 -9.57 -27.40 2.11
C ILE A 363 -10.23 -28.75 2.42
N GLN A 364 -10.11 -29.25 3.65
CA GLN A 364 -10.82 -30.46 4.05
C GLN A 364 -12.22 -30.08 4.57
N PRO A 365 -13.30 -30.21 3.79
CA PRO A 365 -14.63 -30.31 4.38
C PRO A 365 -14.76 -31.65 5.11
N PRO A 366 -15.69 -31.77 6.07
CA PRO A 366 -15.92 -33.01 6.82
C PRO A 366 -16.49 -34.17 5.97
N LYS A 367 -16.73 -33.97 4.67
CA LYS A 367 -17.45 -34.89 3.76
C LYS A 367 -16.75 -34.96 2.39
N GLN A 368 -16.92 -36.08 1.67
CA GLN A 368 -16.24 -36.34 0.39
C GLN A 368 -16.92 -35.62 -0.78
N CYS A 369 -16.19 -35.31 -1.86
CA CYS A 369 -16.73 -34.71 -3.07
C CYS A 369 -16.38 -35.58 -4.28
N ILE A 370 -17.31 -35.69 -5.23
CA ILE A 370 -17.11 -36.45 -6.47
C ILE A 370 -16.99 -35.49 -7.64
N HIS A 371 -16.00 -35.77 -8.49
CA HIS A 371 -15.78 -35.06 -9.74
C HIS A 371 -16.25 -35.94 -10.91
N VAL A 372 -17.20 -35.45 -11.68
CA VAL A 372 -17.75 -36.18 -12.83
C VAL A 372 -16.83 -35.94 -14.03
N THR A 373 -16.14 -36.99 -14.45
CA THR A 373 -15.09 -36.93 -15.50
C THR A 373 -15.55 -37.50 -16.84
N ASP A 374 -16.60 -38.33 -16.86
CA ASP A 374 -17.11 -38.99 -18.06
C ASP A 374 -18.63 -39.13 -18.08
N SER A 375 -19.17 -39.44 -19.27
CA SER A 375 -20.61 -39.61 -19.49
C SER A 375 -21.20 -40.79 -18.72
N ASP A 376 -20.43 -41.86 -18.51
CA ASP A 376 -20.92 -43.05 -17.79
C ASP A 376 -21.15 -42.75 -16.31
N SER A 377 -20.27 -41.97 -15.68
CA SER A 377 -20.47 -41.43 -14.34
C SER A 377 -21.75 -40.62 -14.26
N ARG A 378 -21.94 -39.70 -15.23
CA ARG A 378 -23.12 -38.84 -15.30
C ARG A 378 -24.41 -39.65 -15.38
N ILE A 379 -24.47 -40.62 -16.32
CA ILE A 379 -25.63 -41.49 -16.53
C ILE A 379 -25.95 -42.28 -15.26
N LEU A 380 -24.93 -42.84 -14.60
CA LEU A 380 -25.13 -43.64 -13.41
C LEU A 380 -25.62 -42.80 -12.23
N LEU A 381 -25.05 -41.61 -12.02
CA LEU A 381 -25.47 -40.68 -10.96
C LEU A 381 -26.89 -40.15 -11.17
N ASP A 382 -27.26 -39.83 -12.41
CA ASP A 382 -28.61 -39.41 -12.78
C ASP A 382 -29.65 -40.51 -12.49
N LYS A 383 -29.34 -41.76 -12.87
CA LYS A 383 -30.18 -42.93 -12.56
C LYS A 383 -30.33 -43.20 -11.06
N LEU A 384 -29.32 -42.85 -10.26
CA LEU A 384 -29.34 -42.98 -8.79
C LEU A 384 -30.03 -41.78 -8.09
N GLY A 385 -30.48 -40.77 -8.84
CA GLY A 385 -31.18 -39.59 -8.32
C GLY A 385 -30.27 -38.53 -7.69
N TYR A 386 -28.97 -38.51 -8.03
CA TYR A 386 -28.05 -37.48 -7.56
C TYR A 386 -28.09 -36.24 -8.45
N VAL A 387 -28.12 -35.06 -7.81
CA VAL A 387 -28.01 -33.78 -8.52
C VAL A 387 -26.54 -33.45 -8.76
N ILE A 388 -26.20 -33.24 -10.03
CA ILE A 388 -24.86 -32.80 -10.44
C ILE A 388 -24.88 -31.27 -10.49
N HIS A 389 -24.11 -30.65 -9.60
CA HIS A 389 -24.01 -29.20 -9.50
C HIS A 389 -23.00 -28.64 -10.51
N ASP A 390 -23.23 -27.41 -10.95
CA ASP A 390 -22.19 -26.61 -11.58
C ASP A 390 -21.10 -26.27 -10.55
N PHE A 391 -19.85 -26.22 -11.00
CA PHE A 391 -18.67 -25.87 -10.22
C PHE A 391 -18.84 -24.56 -9.45
N THR A 392 -19.60 -23.61 -9.99
CA THR A 392 -19.93 -22.34 -9.34
C THR A 392 -20.50 -22.52 -7.92
N HIS A 393 -21.36 -23.53 -7.71
CA HIS A 393 -21.93 -23.82 -6.39
C HIS A 393 -20.87 -24.33 -5.40
N VAL A 394 -19.99 -25.20 -5.88
CA VAL A 394 -18.89 -25.76 -5.10
C VAL A 394 -17.89 -24.65 -4.74
N ALA A 395 -17.51 -23.82 -5.70
CA ALA A 395 -16.62 -22.68 -5.50
C ALA A 395 -17.18 -21.69 -4.45
N ARG A 396 -18.48 -21.34 -4.53
CA ARG A 396 -19.12 -20.47 -3.54
C ARG A 396 -19.10 -21.09 -2.13
N TYR A 397 -19.36 -22.39 -2.01
CA TYR A 397 -19.25 -23.09 -0.73
C TYR A 397 -17.82 -23.07 -0.18
N LEU A 398 -16.80 -23.28 -1.02
CA LEU A 398 -15.41 -23.22 -0.58
C LEU A 398 -15.05 -21.83 -0.07
N ILE A 399 -15.37 -20.78 -0.84
CA ILE A 399 -15.11 -19.39 -0.48
C ILE A 399 -15.76 -19.03 0.87
N THR A 400 -17.03 -19.39 1.05
CA THR A 400 -17.77 -19.12 2.30
C THR A 400 -17.20 -19.90 3.48
N THR A 401 -16.85 -21.17 3.30
CA THR A 401 -16.24 -22.00 4.35
C THR A 401 -14.89 -21.44 4.79
N ILE A 402 -14.04 -21.06 3.84
CA ILE A 402 -12.73 -20.45 4.13
C ILE A 402 -12.90 -19.13 4.88
N GLY A 403 -13.83 -18.28 4.44
CA GLY A 403 -14.15 -17.03 5.12
C GLY A 403 -14.57 -17.24 6.58
N GLN A 404 -15.44 -18.22 6.84
CA GLN A 404 -15.86 -18.58 8.21
C GLN A 404 -14.71 -19.11 9.06
N GLN A 405 -13.87 -20.01 8.51
CA GLN A 405 -12.71 -20.56 9.22
C GLN A 405 -11.72 -19.46 9.63
N GLN A 406 -11.48 -18.49 8.75
CA GLN A 406 -10.59 -17.37 9.08
C GLN A 406 -11.16 -16.42 10.15
N GLN A 407 -12.47 -16.15 10.11
CA GLN A 407 -13.13 -15.35 11.15
C GLN A 407 -13.01 -16.02 12.53
N GLN A 408 -13.18 -17.35 12.59
CA GLN A 408 -13.00 -18.12 13.82
C GLN A 408 -11.54 -18.13 14.30
N GLN A 409 -10.56 -18.29 13.40
CA GLN A 409 -9.14 -18.21 13.76
C GLN A 409 -8.74 -16.85 14.32
N GLN A 410 -9.27 -15.74 13.77
CA GLN A 410 -8.98 -14.40 14.31
C GLN A 410 -9.48 -14.23 15.75
N GLN A 411 -10.63 -14.81 16.09
CA GLN A 411 -11.16 -14.79 17.45
C GLN A 411 -10.31 -15.64 18.42
N GLN A 412 -9.78 -16.77 17.95
CA GLN A 412 -8.91 -17.64 18.76
C GLN A 412 -7.48 -17.08 18.96
N LEU A 413 -6.93 -16.38 17.95
CA LEU A 413 -5.60 -15.76 18.02
C LEU A 413 -5.49 -14.62 19.03
N GLN A 414 -6.62 -14.03 19.47
CA GLN A 414 -6.63 -13.08 20.58
C GLN A 414 -6.45 -13.74 21.96
N GLN A 415 -6.52 -15.08 22.06
CA GLN A 415 -6.49 -15.81 23.34
C GLN A 415 -5.25 -16.70 23.55
N GLN A 416 -4.37 -16.89 22.55
CA GLN A 416 -3.18 -17.73 22.70
C GLN A 416 -1.92 -17.08 22.11
N GLN A 417 -1.16 -16.37 22.96
CA GLN A 417 0.25 -16.08 22.72
C GLN A 417 1.08 -17.18 23.38
N ASN A 418 1.38 -18.26 22.63
CA ASN A 418 2.71 -18.87 22.57
C ASN A 418 2.69 -20.25 21.90
N SER A 419 3.75 -20.48 21.11
CA SER A 419 4.23 -21.76 20.57
C SER A 419 3.48 -22.40 19.39
N LYS A 420 4.06 -22.27 18.18
CA LYS A 420 4.24 -23.31 17.14
C LYS A 420 4.80 -22.71 15.82
N ASN A 421 6.05 -22.24 15.82
CA ASN A 421 6.65 -21.54 14.68
C ASN A 421 6.85 -22.40 13.40
N THR A 422 6.76 -23.73 13.47
CA THR A 422 6.94 -24.60 12.30
C THR A 422 5.62 -24.96 11.62
N ASN A 423 4.53 -25.21 12.37
CA ASN A 423 3.20 -25.46 11.78
C ASN A 423 2.61 -24.22 11.11
N LEU A 424 2.89 -23.02 11.63
CA LEU A 424 2.37 -21.77 11.06
C LEU A 424 2.85 -21.53 9.63
N LYS A 425 4.11 -21.85 9.28
CA LYS A 425 4.63 -21.64 7.92
C LYS A 425 3.97 -22.56 6.90
N ASN A 426 3.73 -23.81 7.26
CA ASN A 426 3.03 -24.75 6.38
C ASN A 426 1.57 -24.34 6.17
N GLU A 427 0.87 -23.91 7.22
CA GLU A 427 -0.50 -23.38 7.11
C GLU A 427 -0.55 -22.10 6.26
N GLN A 428 0.45 -21.22 6.39
CA GLN A 428 0.54 -20.02 5.56
C GLN A 428 0.75 -20.34 4.07
N GLN A 429 1.59 -21.33 3.76
CA GLN A 429 1.81 -21.78 2.38
C GLN A 429 0.56 -22.40 1.77
N LYS A 430 -0.18 -23.21 2.53
CA LYS A 430 -1.46 -23.77 2.08
C LYS A 430 -2.49 -22.70 1.76
N ALA A 431 -2.63 -21.70 2.65
CA ALA A 431 -3.55 -20.59 2.43
C ALA A 431 -3.16 -19.74 1.22
N ALA A 432 -1.86 -19.50 1.00
CA ALA A 432 -1.35 -18.81 -0.18
C ALA A 432 -1.61 -19.59 -1.49
N PHE A 433 -1.36 -20.91 -1.48
CA PHE A 433 -1.66 -21.79 -2.60
C PHE A 433 -3.15 -21.75 -2.95
N LEU A 434 -4.00 -21.82 -1.93
CA LEU A 434 -5.44 -21.76 -2.05
C LEU A 434 -5.92 -20.43 -2.66
N GLY A 435 -5.39 -19.29 -2.19
CA GLY A 435 -5.69 -17.98 -2.77
C GLY A 435 -5.35 -17.92 -4.27
N LYS A 436 -4.17 -18.42 -4.65
CA LYS A 436 -3.74 -18.50 -6.06
C LYS A 436 -4.63 -19.43 -6.88
N TRP A 437 -4.99 -20.60 -6.33
CA TRP A 437 -5.86 -21.55 -7.00
C TRP A 437 -7.27 -20.97 -7.24
N LEU A 438 -7.81 -20.22 -6.28
CA LEU A 438 -9.11 -19.56 -6.41
C LEU A 438 -9.10 -18.48 -7.51
N LEU A 439 -8.03 -17.68 -7.60
CA LEU A 439 -7.89 -16.70 -8.69
C LEU A 439 -7.89 -17.38 -10.07
N LEU A 440 -7.18 -18.50 -10.22
CA LEU A 440 -7.05 -19.18 -11.51
C LEU A 440 -8.32 -19.92 -11.94
N ASN A 441 -9.07 -20.49 -10.99
CA ASN A 441 -10.19 -21.39 -11.29
C ASN A 441 -11.58 -20.78 -11.06
N CYS A 442 -11.68 -19.66 -10.33
CA CYS A 442 -12.96 -19.02 -9.98
C CYS A 442 -13.14 -17.66 -10.65
N THR A 443 -12.45 -17.37 -11.77
CA THR A 443 -12.50 -16.11 -12.52
C THR A 443 -13.93 -15.60 -12.74
N ASN A 444 -14.81 -16.41 -13.33
CA ASN A 444 -16.20 -16.01 -13.62
C ASN A 444 -16.98 -15.67 -12.36
N LEU A 445 -16.81 -16.43 -11.28
CA LEU A 445 -17.46 -16.18 -10.00
C LEU A 445 -16.94 -14.89 -9.37
N ILE A 446 -15.63 -14.66 -9.42
CA ILE A 446 -15.00 -13.43 -8.95
C ILE A 446 -15.47 -12.21 -9.76
N LEU A 447 -15.86 -12.36 -11.03
CA LEU A 447 -16.33 -11.24 -11.85
C LEU A 447 -17.83 -10.95 -11.69
N THR A 448 -18.64 -11.96 -11.33
CA THR A 448 -20.11 -11.86 -11.38
C THR A 448 -20.81 -11.87 -10.02
N ASP A 449 -20.25 -12.53 -9.00
CA ASP A 449 -20.91 -12.76 -7.71
C ASP A 449 -20.36 -11.88 -6.59
N VAL A 450 -21.14 -10.85 -6.21
CA VAL A 450 -20.76 -9.86 -5.19
C VAL A 450 -20.47 -10.50 -3.83
N VAL A 451 -21.22 -11.52 -3.43
CA VAL A 451 -21.03 -12.20 -2.13
C VAL A 451 -19.68 -12.92 -2.08
N SER A 452 -19.30 -13.61 -3.16
CA SER A 452 -18.01 -14.28 -3.27
C SER A 452 -16.85 -13.27 -3.35
N GLN A 453 -17.03 -12.17 -4.09
CA GLN A 453 -16.07 -11.06 -4.13
C GLN A 453 -15.84 -10.48 -2.73
N ASP A 454 -16.91 -10.16 -2.00
CA ASP A 454 -16.82 -9.58 -0.65
C ASP A 454 -16.16 -10.54 0.33
N THR A 455 -16.53 -11.81 0.29
CA THR A 455 -15.93 -12.83 1.15
C THR A 455 -14.43 -12.96 0.87
N LEU A 456 -14.03 -13.14 -0.40
CA LEU A 456 -12.63 -13.26 -0.78
C LEU A 456 -11.79 -12.01 -0.51
N SER A 457 -12.36 -10.82 -0.73
CA SER A 457 -11.64 -9.55 -0.51
C SER A 457 -11.20 -9.36 0.96
N ASN A 458 -11.93 -9.98 1.90
CA ASN A 458 -11.68 -9.95 3.33
C ASN A 458 -10.81 -11.12 3.83
N CYS A 459 -10.65 -12.18 3.03
CA CYS A 459 -9.86 -13.35 3.39
C CYS A 459 -8.36 -13.09 3.25
N ARG A 460 -7.58 -13.41 4.28
CA ARG A 460 -6.11 -13.41 4.29
C ARG A 460 -5.55 -14.62 3.57
N LEU A 461 -5.64 -14.63 2.24
CA LEU A 461 -5.18 -15.73 1.37
C LEU A 461 -4.04 -15.31 0.44
N PHE A 462 -3.70 -14.02 0.39
CA PHE A 462 -2.77 -13.48 -0.58
C PHE A 462 -1.50 -13.01 0.12
N LEU A 463 -0.34 -13.27 -0.48
CA LEU A 463 0.93 -12.83 0.08
C LEU A 463 1.24 -11.40 -0.37
N ASN A 464 1.71 -10.57 0.56
CA ASN A 464 2.39 -9.32 0.21
C ASN A 464 3.86 -9.59 -0.17
N ARG A 465 4.61 -8.56 -0.58
CA ARG A 465 6.04 -8.72 -0.94
C ARG A 465 6.95 -9.06 0.25
N LYS A 466 6.53 -8.80 1.49
CA LYS A 466 7.22 -9.27 2.71
C LYS A 466 6.98 -10.76 2.99
N GLY A 467 6.05 -11.41 2.28
CA GLY A 467 5.67 -12.81 2.48
C GLY A 467 4.67 -13.03 3.62
N GLU A 468 3.93 -12.00 4.03
CA GLU A 468 2.86 -12.07 5.02
C GLU A 468 1.50 -12.29 4.34
N LEU A 469 0.64 -13.11 4.94
CA LEU A 469 -0.73 -13.31 4.48
C LEU A 469 -1.61 -12.09 4.80
N CYS A 470 -2.15 -11.50 3.73
CA CYS A 470 -2.97 -10.30 3.74
C CYS A 470 -4.27 -10.56 2.99
N SER A 471 -5.30 -9.78 3.33
CA SER A 471 -6.50 -9.67 2.50
C SER A 471 -6.28 -8.67 1.37
N CYS A 472 -7.08 -8.74 0.30
CA CYS A 472 -6.97 -7.77 -0.80
C CYS A 472 -7.18 -6.33 -0.32
N GLN A 473 -8.11 -6.12 0.62
CA GLN A 473 -8.36 -4.79 1.20
C GLN A 473 -7.20 -4.22 2.03
N GLN A 474 -6.22 -5.04 2.42
CA GLN A 474 -5.00 -4.60 3.10
C GLN A 474 -3.87 -4.23 2.13
N MET A 475 -4.06 -4.46 0.83
CA MET A 475 -3.06 -4.24 -0.21
C MET A 475 -3.52 -3.16 -1.21
N PHE A 476 -2.55 -2.54 -1.88
CA PHE A 476 -2.80 -1.54 -2.91
C PHE A 476 -2.58 -2.10 -4.31
N ASP A 477 -3.35 -1.58 -5.26
CA ASP A 477 -3.16 -1.78 -6.69
C ASP A 477 -1.88 -1.06 -7.16
N PRO A 478 -0.83 -1.78 -7.62
CA PRO A 478 0.40 -1.17 -8.12
C PRO A 478 0.16 -0.22 -9.31
N SER A 479 -0.86 -0.46 -10.13
CA SER A 479 -1.16 0.38 -11.28
C SER A 479 -1.84 1.70 -10.91
N SER A 480 -2.39 1.82 -9.69
CA SER A 480 -2.96 3.08 -9.17
C SER A 480 -1.91 4.19 -9.06
N PHE A 481 -0.64 3.82 -8.92
CA PHE A 481 0.50 4.72 -8.84
C PHE A 481 0.97 5.20 -10.23
N GLN A 482 0.68 4.44 -11.29
CA GLN A 482 1.10 4.72 -12.67
C GLN A 482 0.14 5.66 -13.41
N ALA A 483 -1.13 5.72 -13.00
CA ALA A 483 -2.13 6.59 -13.64
C ALA A 483 -1.76 8.10 -13.61
N ASN A 484 -0.84 8.49 -12.72
CA ASN A 484 -0.29 9.83 -12.64
C ASN A 484 1.23 9.74 -12.79
N ASN A 485 1.79 10.13 -13.95
CA ASN A 485 3.22 9.99 -14.31
C ASN A 485 4.25 10.48 -13.26
N ASN A 486 3.83 11.25 -12.25
CA ASN A 486 4.71 11.72 -11.17
C ASN A 486 4.66 10.88 -9.87
N LYS A 487 3.73 9.91 -9.75
CA LYS A 487 3.43 9.19 -8.50
C LYS A 487 3.92 7.74 -8.46
N GLU A 488 4.44 7.23 -9.57
CA GLU A 488 5.07 5.90 -9.64
C GLU A 488 6.19 5.74 -8.60
N LYS A 489 6.91 6.83 -8.32
CA LYS A 489 7.98 6.86 -7.32
C LYS A 489 7.48 6.44 -5.92
N TYR A 490 6.21 6.69 -5.57
CA TYR A 490 5.67 6.31 -4.25
C TYR A 490 5.57 4.79 -4.07
N LEU A 491 5.62 3.97 -5.13
CA LEU A 491 5.60 2.51 -5.04
C LEU A 491 6.66 1.98 -4.07
N THR A 492 7.86 2.59 -4.06
CA THR A 492 8.96 2.19 -3.17
C THR A 492 8.61 2.31 -1.69
N LEU A 493 7.70 3.22 -1.31
CA LEU A 493 7.24 3.38 0.08
C LEU A 493 6.31 2.23 0.52
N PHE A 494 5.56 1.65 -0.44
CA PHE A 494 4.57 0.59 -0.19
C PHE A 494 5.11 -0.80 -0.47
N GLU A 495 6.21 -0.89 -1.22
CA GLU A 495 6.75 -2.11 -1.79
C GLU A 495 6.93 -3.22 -0.76
N ILE A 496 7.42 -2.92 0.43
CA ILE A 496 7.72 -3.94 1.42
C ILE A 496 6.42 -4.61 1.93
N LYS A 497 5.46 -3.84 2.43
CA LYS A 497 4.35 -4.38 3.24
C LYS A 497 2.99 -4.38 2.55
N TYR A 498 2.75 -3.46 1.63
CA TYR A 498 1.39 -3.12 1.20
C TYR A 498 1.10 -3.45 -0.26
N LEU A 499 2.08 -3.95 -1.02
CA LEU A 499 1.86 -4.44 -2.37
C LEU A 499 1.71 -5.97 -2.39
N PRO A 500 0.87 -6.52 -3.29
CA PRO A 500 0.82 -7.95 -3.54
C PRO A 500 2.18 -8.49 -3.98
N SER A 501 2.41 -9.78 -3.72
CA SER A 501 3.63 -10.45 -4.14
C SER A 501 3.82 -10.38 -5.66
N ILE A 502 5.08 -10.34 -6.09
CA ILE A 502 5.43 -10.26 -7.51
C ILE A 502 4.86 -11.45 -8.30
N GLU A 503 4.81 -12.63 -7.67
CA GLU A 503 4.24 -13.84 -8.28
C GLU A 503 2.74 -13.70 -8.57
N LEU A 504 1.96 -13.08 -7.68
CA LEU A 504 0.53 -12.85 -7.88
C LEU A 504 0.29 -11.84 -9.02
N CYS A 505 1.16 -10.84 -9.13
CA CYS A 505 1.08 -9.80 -10.17
C CYS A 505 1.77 -10.17 -11.49
N SER A 506 2.26 -11.41 -11.64
CA SER A 506 3.00 -11.82 -12.83
C SER A 506 2.18 -11.81 -14.13
N THR A 507 0.85 -12.02 -14.02
CA THR A 507 -0.08 -11.95 -15.14
C THR A 507 -1.06 -10.80 -14.98
N ASN A 508 -1.34 -10.07 -16.07
CA ASN A 508 -2.30 -8.97 -16.06
C ASN A 508 -3.71 -9.42 -15.66
N GLU A 509 -4.08 -10.66 -15.99
CA GLU A 509 -5.37 -11.27 -15.61
C GLU A 509 -5.54 -11.39 -14.09
N ASN A 510 -4.51 -11.86 -13.37
CA ASN A 510 -4.55 -11.94 -11.92
C ASN A 510 -4.68 -10.56 -11.27
N LEU A 511 -3.98 -9.56 -11.81
CA LEU A 511 -4.10 -8.19 -11.31
C LEU A 511 -5.51 -7.65 -11.54
N ILE A 512 -6.13 -7.88 -12.70
CA ILE A 512 -7.53 -7.51 -12.97
C ILE A 512 -8.47 -8.16 -11.96
N LEU A 513 -8.30 -9.46 -11.69
CA LEU A 513 -9.12 -10.17 -10.70
C LEU A 513 -8.92 -9.61 -9.27
N LEU A 514 -7.68 -9.31 -8.88
CA LEU A 514 -7.41 -8.69 -7.58
C LEU A 514 -8.05 -7.31 -7.46
N LYS A 515 -8.13 -6.53 -8.55
CA LYS A 515 -8.89 -5.25 -8.56
C LYS A 515 -10.38 -5.47 -8.31
N HIS A 516 -10.99 -6.50 -8.92
CA HIS A 516 -12.37 -6.89 -8.61
C HIS A 516 -12.55 -7.36 -7.15
N LEU A 517 -11.48 -7.87 -6.52
CA LEU A 517 -11.42 -8.17 -5.09
C LEU A 517 -11.09 -6.94 -4.21
N LYS A 518 -11.36 -5.72 -4.69
CA LYS A 518 -11.28 -4.47 -3.92
C LYS A 518 -9.86 -4.14 -3.42
N LEU A 519 -8.84 -4.35 -4.26
CA LEU A 519 -7.53 -3.72 -4.05
C LEU A 519 -7.70 -2.20 -3.92
N ARG A 520 -6.97 -1.61 -2.99
CA ARG A 520 -7.08 -0.18 -2.69
C ARG A 520 -6.27 0.68 -3.65
N GLN A 521 -6.76 1.89 -3.89
CA GLN A 521 -6.08 2.90 -4.69
C GLN A 521 -5.18 3.76 -3.79
N LEU A 522 -4.23 4.49 -4.39
CA LEU A 522 -3.28 5.36 -3.67
C LEU A 522 -3.93 6.30 -2.62
N TYR A 523 -5.14 6.81 -2.87
CA TYR A 523 -5.82 7.74 -1.96
C TYR A 523 -6.72 7.09 -0.91
N ASP A 524 -6.83 5.76 -0.92
CA ASP A 524 -7.53 4.99 0.12
C ASP A 524 -6.62 4.66 1.33
N VAL A 525 -5.45 5.31 1.41
CA VAL A 525 -4.50 5.20 2.52
C VAL A 525 -5.16 5.66 3.83
N LYS A 526 -4.91 4.93 4.91
CA LYS A 526 -5.37 5.25 6.27
C LYS A 526 -4.24 5.77 7.16
N SER A 527 -4.61 6.43 8.27
CA SER A 527 -3.64 6.95 9.26
C SER A 527 -2.62 5.90 9.73
N ASP A 528 -3.07 4.67 9.97
CA ASP A 528 -2.23 3.57 10.49
C ASP A 528 -1.11 3.21 9.53
N GLU A 529 -1.37 3.28 8.23
CA GLU A 529 -0.43 2.92 7.19
C GLU A 529 0.60 4.02 6.97
N ILE A 530 0.19 5.29 7.04
CA ILE A 530 1.12 6.42 7.01
C ILE A 530 2.08 6.33 8.18
N ILE A 531 1.57 6.06 9.38
CA ILE A 531 2.39 5.86 10.58
C ILE A 531 3.36 4.69 10.37
N ASP A 532 2.88 3.53 9.90
CA ASP A 532 3.72 2.37 9.63
C ASP A 532 4.82 2.65 8.58
N ILE A 533 4.50 3.36 7.49
CA ILE A 533 5.48 3.75 6.47
C ILE A 533 6.53 4.70 7.07
N CYS A 534 6.10 5.68 7.87
CA CYS A 534 7.01 6.57 8.59
C CYS A 534 7.92 5.79 9.55
N GLU A 535 7.37 4.84 10.32
CA GLU A 535 8.17 4.02 11.24
C GLU A 535 9.20 3.17 10.51
N LEU A 536 8.83 2.53 9.40
CA LEU A 536 9.74 1.74 8.58
C LEU A 536 10.91 2.59 8.05
N ILE A 537 10.62 3.75 7.48
CA ILE A 537 11.66 4.58 6.82
C ILE A 537 12.52 5.34 7.83
N ILE A 538 11.91 5.86 8.89
CA ILE A 538 12.59 6.73 9.86
C ILE A 538 13.37 5.89 10.89
N LYS A 539 12.73 4.85 11.45
CA LYS A 539 13.28 4.08 12.58
C LYS A 539 14.18 2.91 12.16
N GLU A 540 14.09 2.36 10.96
CA GLU A 540 15.00 1.26 10.58
C GLU A 540 16.46 1.74 10.46
N PRO A 541 17.41 1.06 11.13
CA PRO A 541 18.83 1.30 10.95
C PRO A 541 19.28 0.66 9.63
N LEU A 542 19.43 1.47 8.58
CA LEU A 542 20.07 0.98 7.35
C LEU A 542 21.54 0.66 7.63
N SER A 543 21.97 -0.51 7.14
CA SER A 543 23.36 -0.92 7.02
C SER A 543 24.19 0.18 6.33
N SER A 544 25.42 0.35 6.81
CA SER A 544 26.31 1.51 6.68
C SER A 544 26.75 1.95 5.27
N SER A 545 26.17 1.42 4.19
CA SER A 545 26.59 1.69 2.80
C SER A 545 25.67 2.63 1.99
N THR A 546 24.56 3.14 2.56
CA THR A 546 23.48 3.79 1.75
C THR A 546 22.89 5.08 2.35
N THR A 547 23.70 5.94 2.98
CA THR A 547 23.23 7.23 3.52
C THR A 547 22.57 8.15 2.48
N SER A 548 23.02 8.11 1.22
CA SER A 548 22.42 8.84 0.09
C SER A 548 20.99 8.36 -0.24
N ASN A 549 20.74 7.05 -0.20
CA ASN A 549 19.42 6.49 -0.50
C ASN A 549 18.39 6.83 0.59
N LYS A 550 18.79 6.90 1.86
CA LYS A 550 17.88 7.28 2.95
C LYS A 550 17.36 8.71 2.81
N ARG A 551 18.22 9.67 2.43
CA ARG A 551 17.80 11.06 2.21
C ARG A 551 16.77 11.16 1.08
N SER A 552 17.02 10.50 -0.05
CA SER A 552 16.08 10.46 -1.17
C SER A 552 14.74 9.82 -0.80
N LEU A 553 14.75 8.73 -0.03
CA LEU A 553 13.52 8.10 0.48
C LEU A 553 12.76 8.99 1.46
N MET A 554 13.47 9.74 2.31
CA MET A 554 12.83 10.69 3.22
C MET A 554 12.22 11.90 2.50
N LEU A 555 12.86 12.40 1.43
CA LEU A 555 12.25 13.42 0.55
C LEU A 555 11.00 12.86 -0.13
N LEU A 556 11.07 11.64 -0.67
CA LEU A 556 9.91 10.98 -1.26
C LEU A 556 8.77 10.76 -0.26
N LEU A 557 9.08 10.38 0.99
CA LEU A 557 8.13 10.27 2.08
C LEU A 557 7.46 11.62 2.38
N THR A 558 8.26 12.69 2.39
CA THR A 558 7.78 14.06 2.60
C THR A 558 6.78 14.45 1.51
N ASP A 559 7.16 14.26 0.25
CA ASP A 559 6.30 14.54 -0.90
C ASP A 559 5.00 13.73 -0.85
N PHE A 560 5.08 12.46 -0.47
CA PHE A 560 3.93 11.59 -0.30
C PHE A 560 2.98 12.07 0.80
N ILE A 561 3.51 12.41 1.99
CA ILE A 561 2.70 12.93 3.10
C ILE A 561 1.96 14.20 2.67
N ILE A 562 2.65 15.11 1.97
CA ILE A 562 2.06 16.36 1.48
C ILE A 562 0.99 16.09 0.41
N ASP A 563 1.24 15.21 -0.55
CA ASP A 563 0.25 14.86 -1.60
C ASP A 563 -1.02 14.25 -0.97
N ILE A 564 -0.89 13.29 -0.05
CA ILE A 564 -2.04 12.68 0.63
C ILE A 564 -2.82 13.72 1.43
N LEU A 565 -2.16 14.55 2.23
CA LEU A 565 -2.85 15.53 3.06
C LEU A 565 -3.50 16.65 2.23
N ASN A 566 -2.95 16.99 1.07
CA ASN A 566 -3.58 17.93 0.14
C ASN A 566 -4.85 17.35 -0.49
N GLN A 567 -4.87 16.04 -0.77
CA GLN A 567 -6.01 15.35 -1.38
C GLN A 567 -7.10 15.02 -0.37
N SER A 568 -6.72 14.57 0.83
CA SER A 568 -7.65 14.19 1.91
C SER A 568 -7.29 14.87 3.25
N PRO A 569 -7.55 16.19 3.40
CA PRO A 569 -7.17 16.93 4.61
C PRO A 569 -7.74 16.37 5.93
N LYS A 570 -8.84 15.61 5.88
CA LYS A 570 -9.50 15.02 7.06
C LYS A 570 -8.69 13.90 7.72
N ILE A 571 -7.81 13.23 6.97
CA ILE A 571 -7.03 12.09 7.46
C ILE A 571 -6.08 12.48 8.61
N ILE A 572 -5.69 13.75 8.68
CA ILE A 572 -4.77 14.25 9.70
C ILE A 572 -5.33 14.13 11.13
N ASP A 573 -6.64 14.24 11.28
CA ASP A 573 -7.32 14.19 12.58
C ASP A 573 -7.83 12.77 12.91
N GLU A 574 -7.56 11.78 12.04
CA GLU A 574 -7.90 10.39 12.31
C GLU A 574 -7.07 9.81 13.47
N TYR A 575 -7.74 9.03 14.31
CA TYR A 575 -7.13 8.34 15.45
C TYR A 575 -6.81 6.90 15.10
N SER A 576 -5.53 6.55 15.20
CA SER A 576 -5.08 5.16 15.05
C SER A 576 -5.40 4.36 16.31
N GLN A 577 -6.34 3.41 16.21
CA GLN A 577 -6.59 2.47 17.31
C GLN A 577 -5.41 1.51 17.52
N ALA A 578 -4.74 1.10 16.44
CA ALA A 578 -3.61 0.17 16.53
C ALA A 578 -2.38 0.81 17.19
N LYS A 579 -2.12 2.09 16.91
CA LYS A 579 -0.96 2.85 17.43
C LYS A 579 -1.28 3.73 18.63
N GLN A 580 -2.56 3.85 18.99
CA GLN A 580 -3.07 4.67 20.09
C GLN A 580 -2.65 6.15 20.00
N ILE A 581 -2.60 6.71 18.78
CA ILE A 581 -2.17 8.09 18.52
C ILE A 581 -2.90 8.65 17.29
N SER A 582 -3.20 9.95 17.28
CA SER A 582 -3.70 10.61 16.07
C SER A 582 -2.57 10.90 15.08
N LEU A 583 -2.89 10.94 13.78
CA LEU A 583 -1.89 11.21 12.76
C LEU A 583 -1.22 12.58 12.98
N ARG A 584 -1.99 13.61 13.33
CA ARG A 584 -1.49 14.95 13.73
C ARG A 584 -0.44 14.86 14.83
N GLN A 585 -0.73 14.15 15.92
CA GLN A 585 0.17 14.06 17.06
C GLN A 585 1.44 13.28 16.70
N TYR A 586 1.31 12.22 15.90
CA TYR A 586 2.46 11.45 15.44
C TYR A 586 3.39 12.28 14.54
N LEU A 587 2.85 12.93 13.49
CA LEU A 587 3.63 13.74 12.56
C LEU A 587 4.27 14.97 13.24
N SER A 588 3.62 15.53 14.27
CA SER A 588 4.18 16.64 15.05
C SER A 588 5.43 16.27 15.87
N ASN A 589 5.55 14.99 16.25
CA ASN A 589 6.63 14.50 17.11
C ASN A 589 7.69 13.69 16.34
N THR A 590 7.54 13.57 15.02
CA THR A 590 8.39 12.72 14.18
C THR A 590 9.24 13.58 13.25
N PRO A 591 10.56 13.31 13.09
CA PRO A 591 11.44 14.14 12.28
C PRO A 591 11.35 13.79 10.79
N TRP A 592 10.33 14.32 10.10
CA TRP A 592 10.11 14.10 8.67
C TRP A 592 10.22 15.36 7.82
N VAL A 593 10.29 16.55 8.42
CA VAL A 593 10.32 17.82 7.67
C VAL A 593 11.73 18.12 7.18
N PRO A 594 11.96 18.30 5.87
CA PRO A 594 13.28 18.62 5.34
C PRO A 594 13.70 20.05 5.70
N VAL A 595 14.96 20.19 6.11
CA VAL A 595 15.59 21.50 6.37
C VAL A 595 16.14 22.08 5.07
N MET A 596 15.95 23.38 4.86
CA MET A 596 16.56 24.15 3.79
C MET A 596 18.06 24.35 4.11
N LEU A 597 18.92 23.54 3.49
CA LEU A 597 20.36 23.51 3.77
C LEU A 597 21.12 24.64 3.03
N GLU A 598 20.59 25.05 1.88
CA GLU A 598 21.16 26.09 1.03
C GLU A 598 20.49 27.44 1.32
N LYS A 599 21.24 28.52 1.10
CA LYS A 599 20.74 29.89 1.31
C LYS A 599 19.74 30.25 0.20
N PRO A 600 18.64 30.95 0.52
CA PRO A 600 17.72 31.42 -0.50
C PRO A 600 18.36 32.50 -1.38
N HIS A 601 17.88 32.64 -2.61
CA HIS A 601 18.38 33.65 -3.55
C HIS A 601 18.17 35.07 -3.00
N GLY A 602 19.20 35.93 -3.08
CA GLY A 602 19.17 37.29 -2.51
C GLY A 602 19.43 37.34 -0.99
N TYR A 603 19.86 36.24 -0.38
CA TYR A 603 20.36 36.21 0.99
C TYR A 603 21.89 36.43 0.97
N PRO A 604 22.45 37.34 1.80
CA PRO A 604 23.88 37.65 1.76
C PRO A 604 24.76 36.41 1.98
N SER A 605 25.81 36.27 1.17
CA SER A 605 26.73 35.13 1.26
C SER A 605 27.58 35.19 2.53
N THR A 606 27.87 36.38 3.05
CA THR A 606 28.61 36.58 4.31
C THR A 606 27.76 36.35 5.56
N LEU A 607 26.43 36.42 5.46
CA LEU A 607 25.54 36.17 6.59
C LEU A 607 25.39 34.68 6.85
N THR A 608 25.44 34.27 8.12
CA THR A 608 25.31 32.87 8.50
C THR A 608 23.93 32.31 8.14
N TRP A 609 23.88 31.00 7.87
CA TRP A 609 22.65 30.26 7.60
C TRP A 609 22.60 29.02 8.46
N GLN A 610 21.60 28.91 9.33
CA GLN A 610 21.55 27.85 10.33
C GLN A 610 21.47 26.46 9.70
N GLY A 611 20.79 26.32 8.55
CA GLY A 611 20.69 25.06 7.82
C GLY A 611 22.03 24.55 7.25
N SER A 612 22.96 25.45 6.94
CA SER A 612 24.30 25.06 6.46
C SER A 612 25.22 24.67 7.61
N ASN A 613 25.00 25.24 8.80
CA ASN A 613 25.82 25.00 9.98
C ASN A 613 25.52 23.64 10.65
N ASP A 614 24.29 23.14 10.55
CA ASP A 614 23.84 21.92 11.23
C ASP A 614 23.43 20.81 10.25
N THR A 615 24.42 20.23 9.56
CA THR A 615 24.21 19.15 8.58
C THR A 615 23.78 17.82 9.20
N ARG A 616 23.81 17.69 10.53
CA ARG A 616 23.40 16.47 11.25
C ARG A 616 21.88 16.30 11.30
N HIS A 617 21.13 17.39 11.18
CA HIS A 617 19.68 17.41 11.30
C HIS A 617 19.02 17.78 9.96
N SER A 618 19.29 16.99 8.92
CA SER A 618 18.75 17.25 7.58
C SER A 618 17.22 17.07 7.47
N PHE A 619 16.61 16.38 8.44
CA PHE A 619 15.18 16.29 8.69
C PHE A 619 14.91 16.49 10.18
N VAL A 620 13.87 17.25 10.50
CA VAL A 620 13.52 17.66 11.86
C VAL A 620 12.02 17.56 12.10
N THR A 621 11.62 17.68 13.36
CA THR A 621 10.19 17.74 13.68
C THR A 621 9.61 19.10 13.24
N PRO A 622 8.31 19.17 12.89
CA PRO A 622 7.63 20.44 12.60
C PRO A 622 7.80 21.50 13.71
N ARG A 623 8.01 21.08 14.95
CA ARG A 623 8.18 21.96 16.12
C ARG A 623 9.55 22.64 16.20
N GLU A 624 10.54 22.14 15.46
CA GLU A 624 11.93 22.62 15.50
C GLU A 624 12.26 23.59 14.34
N VAL A 625 11.34 23.74 13.39
CA VAL A 625 11.57 24.43 12.11
C VAL A 625 10.54 25.52 11.87
N TYR A 626 10.94 26.55 11.13
CA TYR A 626 10.08 27.64 10.69
C TYR A 626 9.72 27.47 9.22
N ASP A 627 8.57 28.03 8.83
CA ASP A 627 8.13 28.02 7.44
C ASP A 627 9.13 28.74 6.50
N LYS A 628 9.17 28.31 5.24
CA LYS A 628 10.08 28.80 4.20
C LYS A 628 9.99 30.31 4.01
N THR A 629 8.79 30.88 4.14
CA THR A 629 8.51 32.32 4.03
C THR A 629 9.29 33.18 5.04
N HIS A 630 9.62 32.59 6.20
CA HIS A 630 10.35 33.24 7.29
C HIS A 630 11.87 33.19 7.14
N GLY A 631 12.40 32.60 6.07
CA GLY A 631 13.84 32.42 5.88
C GLY A 631 14.66 33.71 5.95
N PHE A 632 14.14 34.81 5.39
CA PHE A 632 14.81 36.12 5.47
C PHE A 632 14.70 36.78 6.86
N LEU A 633 13.76 36.35 7.71
CA LEU A 633 13.54 36.96 9.04
C LEU A 633 14.32 36.27 10.16
N VAL A 634 14.59 34.96 10.05
CA VAL A 634 15.25 34.19 11.14
C VAL A 634 16.27 33.15 10.66
N GLY A 635 16.60 33.12 9.36
CA GLY A 635 17.45 32.08 8.77
C GLY A 635 18.90 32.01 9.29
N ALA A 636 19.41 33.08 9.92
CA ALA A 636 20.74 33.04 10.55
C ALA A 636 20.73 32.39 11.94
N VAL A 637 19.55 32.34 12.60
CA VAL A 637 19.40 31.94 14.00
C VAL A 637 18.51 30.72 14.20
N ALA A 638 17.77 30.30 13.18
CA ALA A 638 16.80 29.21 13.26
C ALA A 638 16.75 28.36 11.97
N LEU A 639 16.36 27.10 12.11
CA LEU A 639 16.19 26.18 10.99
C LEU A 639 14.93 26.54 10.20
N ILE A 640 15.07 26.55 8.87
CA ILE A 640 14.00 26.87 7.92
C ILE A 640 13.61 25.62 7.14
N SER A 641 12.32 25.44 6.91
CA SER A 641 11.78 24.32 6.15
C SER A 641 12.06 24.50 4.66
N CYS A 642 12.32 23.39 3.97
CA CYS A 642 12.39 23.36 2.51
C CYS A 642 11.00 23.21 1.85
N LEU A 643 9.94 23.02 2.64
CA LEU A 643 8.60 22.76 2.15
C LEU A 643 7.97 23.98 1.47
N ASP A 644 7.34 23.74 0.33
CA ASP A 644 6.47 24.72 -0.34
C ASP A 644 5.03 24.54 0.17
N LEU A 645 4.76 25.14 1.33
CA LEU A 645 3.40 25.20 1.88
C LEU A 645 2.61 26.32 1.17
N PRO A 646 1.31 26.13 0.88
CA PRO A 646 0.48 27.20 0.32
C PRO A 646 0.50 28.43 1.25
N GLU A 647 0.71 29.62 0.69
CA GLU A 647 0.91 30.85 1.49
C GLU A 647 -0.21 31.08 2.51
N PRO A 648 0.12 31.28 3.81
CA PRO A 648 -0.69 32.12 4.65
C PRO A 648 -0.36 33.57 4.27
N LEU A 649 -1.14 34.16 3.38
CA LEU A 649 -1.07 35.60 3.13
C LEU A 649 -1.26 36.32 4.46
N TYR A 650 -0.24 37.11 4.82
CA TYR A 650 -0.19 38.07 5.92
C TYR A 650 -1.56 38.38 6.57
N SER A 651 -1.85 37.68 7.66
CA SER A 651 -2.80 38.18 8.65
C SER A 651 -2.25 37.91 10.04
N SER A 652 -1.32 38.78 10.46
CA SER A 652 -1.14 39.14 11.87
C SER A 652 -2.37 39.89 12.38
N THR A 653 -3.56 39.36 12.15
CA THR A 653 -4.74 39.68 12.94
C THR A 653 -5.19 38.38 13.56
N ARG A 654 -5.08 38.34 14.89
CA ARG A 654 -5.91 37.47 15.73
C ARG A 654 -7.37 37.87 15.47
N SER A 655 -7.93 37.44 14.34
CA SER A 655 -9.36 37.43 14.10
C SER A 655 -9.83 36.04 14.50
N SER A 656 -10.18 35.92 15.79
CA SER A 656 -10.94 34.81 16.35
C SER A 656 -12.35 34.81 15.79
N SER A 657 -12.51 34.52 14.50
CA SER A 657 -13.79 34.21 13.85
C SER A 657 -13.59 33.94 12.35
N SER A 658 -12.78 32.93 12.02
CA SER A 658 -12.90 32.12 10.79
C SER A 658 -11.91 30.98 10.93
N SER A 659 -12.42 29.77 11.10
CA SER A 659 -11.67 28.52 11.02
C SER A 659 -11.08 28.36 9.62
N SER A 660 -9.94 29.02 9.38
CA SER A 660 -9.14 28.85 8.18
C SER A 660 -8.56 27.46 8.19
N ASN A 661 -9.21 26.57 7.44
CA ASN A 661 -8.70 25.26 7.09
C ASN A 661 -7.27 25.36 6.53
N ARG A 662 -6.41 24.43 6.95
CA ARG A 662 -5.13 24.00 6.36
C ARG A 662 -3.85 24.65 6.91
N ILE A 663 -3.38 24.14 8.06
CA ILE A 663 -1.95 24.04 8.33
C ILE A 663 -1.66 22.57 8.64
N LEU A 664 -0.84 21.96 7.78
CA LEU A 664 -0.51 20.53 7.72
C LEU A 664 0.09 20.00 9.03
N VAL A 665 0.82 20.81 9.79
CA VAL A 665 1.26 20.59 11.17
C VAL A 665 1.63 21.96 11.75
N ASP A 666 1.34 22.23 13.03
CA ASP A 666 1.73 23.49 13.69
C ASP A 666 3.26 23.66 13.65
N MET A 667 3.73 24.51 12.74
CA MET A 667 5.11 24.97 12.68
C MET A 667 5.34 26.05 13.74
N ARG A 668 6.61 26.31 14.04
CA ARG A 668 6.97 27.27 15.10
C ARG A 668 6.66 28.71 14.70
N GLU A 669 6.02 29.47 15.59
CA GLU A 669 5.80 30.92 15.43
C GLU A 669 7.06 31.72 15.78
N ILE A 670 7.34 32.78 15.00
CA ILE A 670 8.45 33.69 15.28
C ILE A 670 8.17 34.47 16.56
N LYS A 671 9.14 34.45 17.47
CA LYS A 671 9.14 35.26 18.70
C LYS A 671 10.06 36.47 18.55
N LEU A 672 9.77 37.52 19.34
CA LEU A 672 10.54 38.77 19.35
C LEU A 672 12.04 38.54 19.60
N ASP A 673 12.39 37.63 20.51
CA ASP A 673 13.79 37.35 20.86
C ASP A 673 14.61 36.86 19.65
N LEU A 674 13.99 36.11 18.75
CA LEU A 674 14.64 35.61 17.53
C LEU A 674 14.85 36.70 16.48
N LEU A 675 13.89 37.62 16.31
CA LEU A 675 14.03 38.76 15.40
C LEU A 675 15.19 39.68 15.85
N ILE A 676 15.31 39.93 17.15
CA ILE A 676 16.41 40.73 17.70
C ILE A 676 17.75 40.01 17.56
N LYS A 677 17.79 38.68 17.80
CA LYS A 677 18.99 37.88 17.54
C LYS A 677 19.39 37.89 16.07
N GLN A 678 18.43 37.78 15.14
CA GLN A 678 18.68 37.90 13.70
C GLN A 678 19.29 39.27 13.38
N LEU A 679 18.69 40.35 13.87
CA LEU A 679 19.19 41.70 13.65
C LEU A 679 20.62 41.85 14.18
N LYS A 680 20.91 41.30 15.36
CA LYS A 680 22.27 41.26 15.90
C LYS A 680 23.23 40.48 14.99
N CYS A 681 22.84 39.31 14.46
CA CYS A 681 23.64 38.56 13.50
C CYS A 681 23.95 39.37 12.25
N ILE A 682 22.95 40.09 11.70
CA ILE A 682 23.12 40.97 10.54
C ILE A 682 24.16 42.06 10.82
N VAL A 683 24.03 42.76 11.95
CA VAL A 683 24.98 43.82 12.35
C VAL A 683 26.39 43.25 12.48
N LEU A 684 26.55 42.15 13.23
CA LEU A 684 27.86 41.55 13.49
C LEU A 684 28.51 40.97 12.23
N CYS A 685 27.73 40.35 11.34
CA CYS A 685 28.25 39.83 10.08
C CYS A 685 28.69 40.97 9.16
N TYR A 686 27.85 42.00 8.96
CA TYR A 686 28.19 43.13 8.11
C TYR A 686 29.43 43.88 8.59
N GLN A 687 29.55 44.12 9.90
CA GLN A 687 30.72 44.80 10.49
C GLN A 687 32.01 43.96 10.37
N LYS A 688 31.91 42.63 10.31
CA LYS A 688 33.06 41.73 10.13
C LYS A 688 33.45 41.53 8.66
N SER A 689 32.53 41.78 7.73
CA SER A 689 32.78 41.65 6.29
C SER A 689 33.85 42.63 5.82
N SER A 690 34.64 42.24 4.82
CA SER A 690 35.64 43.11 4.20
C SER A 690 34.97 44.28 3.46
N PRO A 691 35.68 45.41 3.24
CA PRO A 691 35.10 46.56 2.52
C PRO A 691 34.62 46.25 1.09
N GLN A 692 35.18 45.23 0.44
CA GLN A 692 34.74 44.78 -0.88
C GLN A 692 33.43 43.97 -0.79
N GLU A 693 33.32 43.05 0.17
CA GLU A 693 32.10 42.28 0.42
C GLU A 693 30.94 43.18 0.87
N GLN A 694 31.23 44.17 1.73
CA GLN A 694 30.24 45.16 2.14
C GLN A 694 29.65 45.88 0.92
N LYS A 695 30.49 46.39 0.02
CA LYS A 695 30.02 47.07 -1.21
C LYS A 695 29.17 46.17 -2.11
N ASN A 696 29.55 44.91 -2.26
CA ASN A 696 28.83 43.98 -3.14
C ASN A 696 27.48 43.54 -2.55
N GLU A 697 27.39 43.38 -1.23
CA GLU A 697 26.18 42.86 -0.55
C GLU A 697 25.37 43.95 0.18
N THR A 698 25.75 45.23 0.06
CA THR A 698 25.08 46.37 0.72
C THR A 698 23.57 46.34 0.51
N PHE A 699 23.14 46.06 -0.73
CA PHE A 699 21.73 46.01 -1.10
C PHE A 699 20.98 44.86 -0.42
N ASP A 700 21.57 43.66 -0.40
CA ASP A 700 20.96 42.48 0.20
C ASP A 700 20.80 42.64 1.72
N TYR A 701 21.82 43.20 2.38
CA TYR A 701 21.76 43.54 3.80
C TYR A 701 20.71 44.61 4.11
N LEU A 702 20.62 45.66 3.29
CA LEU A 702 19.58 46.69 3.43
C LEU A 702 18.18 46.09 3.27
N ASN A 703 17.98 45.20 2.30
CA ASN A 703 16.70 44.53 2.08
C ASN A 703 16.28 43.66 3.28
N LEU A 704 17.24 42.92 3.88
CA LEU A 704 17.01 42.18 5.12
C LEU A 704 16.64 43.09 6.29
N CYS A 705 17.36 44.21 6.45
CA CYS A 705 17.06 45.20 7.49
C CYS A 705 15.65 45.76 7.34
N LYS A 706 15.24 46.12 6.11
CA LYS A 706 13.88 46.59 5.83
C LYS A 706 12.83 45.57 6.26
N ARG A 707 12.99 44.29 5.92
CA ARG A 707 12.05 43.22 6.31
C ARG A 707 11.96 43.06 7.84
N LEU A 708 13.08 43.18 8.55
CA LEU A 708 13.10 43.12 10.00
C LEU A 708 12.49 44.36 10.65
N TYR A 709 12.77 45.56 10.15
CA TYR A 709 12.15 46.79 10.65
C TYR A 709 10.65 46.79 10.41
N ASP A 710 10.21 46.30 9.26
CA ASP A 710 8.80 46.10 8.95
C ASP A 710 8.14 45.15 9.97
N ALA A 711 8.72 43.97 10.17
CA ALA A 711 8.24 43.00 11.15
C ALA A 711 8.21 43.58 12.59
N LEU A 712 9.28 44.26 13.01
CA LEU A 712 9.35 44.88 14.33
C LEU A 712 8.38 46.06 14.48
N SER A 713 8.11 46.81 13.42
CA SER A 713 7.14 47.92 13.45
C SER A 713 5.69 47.44 13.64
N HIS A 714 5.40 46.22 13.22
CA HIS A 714 4.10 45.58 13.38
C HIS A 714 3.95 44.78 14.70
N LEU A 715 5.04 44.57 15.44
CA LEU A 715 5.08 43.71 16.65
C LEU A 715 5.22 44.52 17.94
N ASN A 716 4.32 44.29 18.90
CA ASN A 716 4.39 44.65 20.33
C ASN A 716 4.78 46.12 20.69
N ASN A 717 4.80 46.41 22.00
CA ASN A 717 5.11 47.72 22.56
C ASN A 717 6.61 48.04 22.37
N PRO A 718 7.01 49.26 21.95
CA PRO A 718 8.43 49.63 21.78
C PRO A 718 9.29 49.37 23.02
N ASN A 719 8.69 49.40 24.23
CA ASN A 719 9.38 49.07 25.47
C ASN A 719 9.86 47.62 25.54
N ASP A 720 9.10 46.67 25.01
CA ASP A 720 9.46 45.24 24.99
C ASP A 720 10.62 45.01 24.01
N ILE A 721 10.57 45.67 22.85
CA ILE A 721 11.67 45.65 21.86
C ILE A 721 12.95 46.19 22.50
N LEU A 722 12.89 47.37 23.12
CA LEU A 722 14.04 47.97 23.81
C LEU A 722 14.57 47.10 24.97
N LYS A 723 13.70 46.36 25.65
CA LYS A 723 14.10 45.41 26.70
C LYS A 723 14.87 44.23 26.10
N GLU A 724 14.35 43.60 25.05
CA GLU A 724 15.02 42.48 24.36
C GLU A 724 16.33 42.90 23.69
N MET A 725 16.38 44.10 23.10
CA MET A 725 17.61 44.67 22.54
C MET A 725 18.69 44.85 23.60
N ARG A 726 18.32 45.30 24.81
CA ARG A 726 19.23 45.38 25.96
C ARG A 726 19.71 44.01 26.41
N LEU A 727 18.82 43.01 26.48
CA LEU A 727 19.21 41.63 26.81
C LEU A 727 20.16 41.02 25.77
N CYS A 728 20.05 41.43 24.51
CA CYS A 728 20.92 41.00 23.43
C CYS A 728 22.16 41.89 23.24
N ASP A 729 22.43 42.88 24.09
CA ASP A 729 23.54 43.84 23.92
C ASP A 729 23.58 44.50 22.53
N LEU A 730 22.43 44.81 21.95
CA LEU A 730 22.32 45.40 20.61
C LEU A 730 22.15 46.92 20.72
N THR A 731 23.25 47.66 20.56
CA THR A 731 23.30 49.13 20.69
C THR A 731 23.28 49.86 19.35
N GLU A 732 23.96 49.31 18.34
CA GLU A 732 24.03 49.84 16.97
C GLU A 732 23.26 48.92 16.04
N TRP A 733 22.14 49.40 15.50
CA TRP A 733 21.20 48.55 14.77
C TRP A 733 20.47 49.25 13.64
N ILE A 734 20.57 50.58 13.56
CA ILE A 734 19.92 51.39 12.53
C ILE A 734 20.89 51.51 11.35
N TRP A 735 20.46 51.05 10.18
CA TRP A 735 21.26 51.13 8.96
C TRP A 735 21.54 52.59 8.56
N ASN A 736 22.81 52.92 8.31
CA ASN A 736 23.27 54.30 8.06
C ASN A 736 23.90 54.52 6.68
N SER A 737 23.95 53.51 5.80
CA SER A 737 24.55 53.48 4.45
C SER A 737 26.06 53.78 4.35
N THR A 738 26.66 54.58 5.24
CA THR A 738 28.07 55.02 5.17
C THR A 738 29.01 54.18 6.03
N ASN A 739 28.58 53.78 7.24
CA ASN A 739 29.37 53.02 8.23
C ASN A 739 28.68 51.70 8.63
N GLY A 740 27.72 51.23 7.83
CA GLY A 740 26.85 50.09 8.13
C GLY A 740 25.72 50.42 9.09
N PHE A 741 26.01 50.48 10.40
CA PHE A 741 25.00 50.61 11.46
C PHE A 741 25.35 51.69 12.48
N SER A 742 24.34 52.36 13.04
CA SER A 742 24.47 53.34 14.11
C SER A 742 23.49 53.09 15.25
N SER A 743 23.81 53.67 16.41
CA SER A 743 22.88 53.77 17.54
C SER A 743 21.81 54.84 17.33
N THR A 744 20.72 54.75 18.08
CA THR A 744 19.64 55.76 18.14
C THR A 744 20.13 57.18 18.47
N SER A 745 21.26 57.31 19.15
CA SER A 745 21.83 58.62 19.53
C SER A 745 22.66 59.29 18.43
N HIS A 746 23.03 58.55 17.37
CA HIS A 746 23.95 59.00 16.32
C HIS A 746 23.25 59.29 14.99
N ILE A 747 21.97 58.92 14.84
CA ILE A 747 21.14 59.22 13.67
C ILE A 747 20.02 60.19 14.05
N TYR A 748 19.68 61.08 13.12
CA TYR A 748 18.57 62.02 13.27
C TYR A 748 17.52 61.88 12.17
N LEU A 749 16.27 62.12 12.55
CA LEU A 749 15.13 62.17 11.63
C LEU A 749 15.01 63.57 11.01
N ILE A 750 16.05 64.04 10.32
CA ILE A 750 16.06 65.32 9.59
C ILE A 750 16.18 65.08 8.08
N ASP A 751 15.68 66.02 7.30
CA ASP A 751 15.74 65.94 5.84
C ASP A 751 17.10 66.42 5.32
N LYS A 752 17.52 65.96 4.13
CA LYS A 752 18.83 66.31 3.51
C LYS A 752 19.05 67.82 3.33
N VAL A 753 17.98 68.61 3.23
CA VAL A 753 18.01 70.07 3.03
C VAL A 753 18.21 70.83 4.36
N HIS A 754 18.16 70.13 5.50
CA HIS A 754 18.31 70.74 6.81
C HIS A 754 19.74 71.28 7.01
N PRO A 755 19.94 72.47 7.61
CA PRO A 755 21.29 73.02 7.83
C PRO A 755 22.24 72.11 8.62
N LEU A 756 21.70 71.18 9.42
CA LEU A 756 22.50 70.17 10.15
C LEU A 756 22.85 68.92 9.33
N ALA A 757 22.22 68.68 8.18
CA ALA A 757 22.36 67.43 7.44
C ALA A 757 23.81 67.12 7.02
N SER A 758 24.63 68.16 6.78
CA SER A 758 26.06 68.01 6.46
C SER A 758 26.93 67.65 7.67
N TYR A 759 26.42 67.80 8.89
CA TYR A 759 27.19 67.65 10.14
C TYR A 759 26.75 66.46 10.99
N VAL A 760 25.59 65.85 10.71
CA VAL A 760 25.07 64.69 11.44
C VAL A 760 24.67 63.57 10.49
N GLN A 761 24.68 62.33 10.97
CA GLN A 761 24.11 61.23 10.20
C GLN A 761 22.58 61.34 10.20
N ILE A 762 22.02 61.33 8.99
CA ILE A 762 20.57 61.36 8.78
C ILE A 762 20.07 59.94 8.47
N LEU A 763 18.80 59.68 8.76
CA LEU A 763 18.18 58.43 8.35
C LEU A 763 18.25 58.33 6.80
N PRO A 764 18.72 57.20 6.22
CA PRO A 764 18.70 57.00 4.78
C PRO A 764 17.26 57.04 4.22
N TYR A 765 17.10 57.56 3.00
CA TYR A 765 15.79 57.77 2.38
C TYR A 765 15.04 56.43 2.19
N GLU A 766 15.78 55.34 2.02
CA GLU A 766 15.27 53.98 1.87
C GLU A 766 14.51 53.48 3.11
N LEU A 767 14.71 54.12 4.27
CA LEU A 767 14.12 53.76 5.56
C LEU A 767 13.02 54.71 6.03
N TYR A 768 12.64 55.70 5.22
CA TYR A 768 11.64 56.70 5.61
C TYR A 768 10.26 56.09 5.92
N ASN A 769 9.91 54.93 5.33
CA ASN A 769 8.70 54.17 5.66
C ASN A 769 8.60 53.81 7.16
N TYR A 770 9.73 53.69 7.84
CA TYR A 770 9.81 53.28 9.24
C TYR A 770 10.12 54.46 10.18
N ARG A 771 10.01 55.72 9.73
CA ARG A 771 10.34 56.93 10.52
C ARG A 771 9.60 56.98 11.86
N LYS A 772 8.29 56.69 11.86
CA LYS A 772 7.47 56.61 13.09
C LYS A 772 7.94 55.51 14.04
N PHE A 773 8.38 54.38 13.50
CA PHE A 773 8.93 53.29 14.29
C PHE A 773 10.25 53.73 14.94
N PHE A 774 11.18 54.31 14.20
CA PHE A 774 12.43 54.83 14.76
C PHE A 774 12.22 55.94 15.80
N GLU A 775 11.25 56.83 15.59
CA GLU A 775 10.84 57.82 16.59
C GLU A 775 10.36 57.15 17.89
N SER A 776 9.51 56.13 17.79
CA SER A 776 9.04 55.35 18.95
C SER A 776 10.16 54.59 19.68
N MET A 777 11.26 54.29 18.96
CA MET A 777 12.47 53.65 19.50
C MET A 777 13.49 54.66 20.06
N GLY A 778 13.15 55.95 20.09
CA GLY A 778 13.95 57.02 20.72
C GLY A 778 14.92 57.75 19.80
N VAL A 779 14.78 57.64 18.48
CA VAL A 779 15.55 58.46 17.52
C VAL A 779 14.98 59.88 17.49
N LYS A 780 15.84 60.88 17.68
CA LYS A 780 15.43 62.29 17.81
C LYS A 780 15.43 63.01 16.46
N TYR A 781 14.65 64.10 16.36
CA TYR A 781 14.68 65.02 15.22
C TYR A 781 15.84 66.02 15.30
N PHE A 782 16.40 66.29 16.47
CA PHE A 782 17.52 67.22 16.62
C PHE A 782 18.43 66.79 17.80
N PRO A 783 19.73 67.11 17.74
CA PRO A 783 20.68 66.79 18.81
C PRO A 783 20.34 67.51 20.12
N ASP A 784 20.80 66.96 21.25
CA ASP A 784 20.80 67.74 22.48
C ASP A 784 21.86 68.85 22.41
N ALA A 785 21.66 69.95 23.11
CA ALA A 785 22.51 71.14 23.00
C ALA A 785 24.00 70.87 23.26
N SER A 786 24.31 70.01 24.22
CA SER A 786 25.69 69.57 24.52
C SER A 786 26.32 68.78 23.36
N LYS A 787 25.56 67.85 22.76
CA LYS A 787 26.03 67.04 21.63
C LYS A 787 26.23 67.88 20.37
N LEU A 788 25.39 68.90 20.18
CA LEU A 788 25.56 69.87 19.10
C LEU A 788 26.79 70.76 19.32
N GLU A 789 27.04 71.20 20.56
CA GLU A 789 28.28 71.90 20.94
C GLU A 789 29.52 71.07 20.58
N ASP A 790 29.53 69.78 20.93
CA ASP A 790 30.63 68.86 20.64
C ASP A 790 30.83 68.62 19.14
N LEU A 791 29.75 68.46 18.37
CA LEU A 791 29.80 68.31 16.91
C LEU A 791 30.43 69.55 16.25
N LEU A 792 30.03 70.74 16.67
CA LEU A 792 30.58 72.01 16.18
C LEU A 792 32.04 72.21 16.60
N ARG A 793 32.44 71.75 17.80
CA ARG A 793 33.83 71.76 18.26
C ARG A 793 34.74 70.86 17.42
N ASN A 794 34.25 69.69 17.01
CA ASN A 794 35.03 68.73 16.23
C ASN A 794 35.15 69.11 14.74
N GLN A 795 34.30 70.00 14.23
CA GLN A 795 34.21 70.40 12.81
C GLN A 795 34.93 71.72 12.48
N GLN A 796 35.82 72.22 13.36
CA GLN A 796 36.51 73.53 13.23
C GLN A 796 37.39 73.74 11.95
N GLN A 797 37.40 72.78 11.02
CA GLN A 797 38.19 72.82 9.77
C GLN A 797 37.33 72.97 8.50
N GLN A 798 35.99 72.95 8.57
CA GLN A 798 35.10 73.15 7.42
C GLN A 798 34.33 74.49 7.50
N PRO A 799 33.94 75.10 6.36
CA PRO A 799 33.11 76.31 6.37
C PRO A 799 31.74 75.99 6.99
N ILE A 800 31.37 76.75 8.01
CA ILE A 800 30.07 76.61 8.70
C ILE A 800 29.06 77.51 7.98
N ASP A 801 27.91 76.95 7.60
CA ASP A 801 26.83 77.67 6.91
C ASP A 801 26.19 78.73 7.83
N GLU A 802 26.01 79.97 7.36
CA GLU A 802 25.32 81.03 8.10
C GLU A 802 23.87 80.63 8.45
N ASN A 803 23.22 79.83 7.58
CA ASN A 803 21.88 79.32 7.84
C ASN A 803 21.83 78.36 9.03
N LEU A 804 22.93 77.67 9.33
CA LEU A 804 23.04 76.79 10.50
C LEU A 804 23.07 77.62 11.79
N PHE A 805 23.87 78.68 11.86
CA PHE A 805 23.91 79.55 13.05
C PHE A 805 22.56 80.19 13.33
N LYS A 806 21.86 80.65 12.28
CA LYS A 806 20.51 81.20 12.40
C LYS A 806 19.53 80.16 12.97
N TRP A 807 19.51 78.96 12.41
CA TRP A 807 18.63 77.89 12.88
C TRP A 807 18.92 77.47 14.33
N ILE A 808 20.19 77.40 14.75
CA ILE A 808 20.56 77.04 16.13
C ILE A 808 20.02 78.08 17.12
N LYS A 809 20.13 79.37 16.79
CA LYS A 809 19.63 80.47 17.62
C LYS A 809 18.11 80.45 17.76
N GLU A 810 17.40 80.07 16.70
CA GLU A 810 15.93 79.94 16.69
C GLU A 810 15.45 78.69 17.45
N THR A 811 16.19 77.59 17.38
CA THR A 811 15.77 76.29 17.94
C THR A 811 16.17 76.12 19.41
N TYR A 812 17.36 76.58 19.82
CA TYR A 812 17.91 76.41 21.17
C TYR A 812 17.89 77.71 22.00
N THR A 813 16.80 78.48 21.91
CA THR A 813 16.64 79.79 22.57
C THR A 813 16.86 79.78 24.08
N LYS A 814 16.66 78.63 24.74
CA LYS A 814 16.76 78.47 26.20
C LYS A 814 18.16 78.07 26.69
N ASP A 815 19.06 77.61 25.81
CA ASP A 815 20.38 77.14 26.20
C ASP A 815 21.43 78.27 26.06
N ARG A 816 21.65 79.01 27.15
CA ARG A 816 22.57 80.16 27.17
C ARG A 816 24.02 79.78 26.83
N ARG A 817 24.43 78.56 27.16
CA ARG A 817 25.81 78.09 26.97
C ARG A 817 26.09 77.81 25.50
N LEU A 818 25.18 77.08 24.83
CA LEU A 818 25.29 76.81 23.40
C LEU A 818 25.22 78.12 22.59
N LEU A 819 24.32 79.04 22.95
CA LEU A 819 24.16 80.32 22.26
C LEU A 819 25.41 81.22 22.39
N GLN A 820 26.05 81.26 23.57
CA GLN A 820 27.33 81.96 23.75
C GLN A 820 28.43 81.34 22.89
N PHE A 821 28.55 80.02 22.89
CA PHE A 821 29.54 79.31 22.07
C PHE A 821 29.34 79.55 20.56
N VAL A 822 28.09 79.54 20.09
CA VAL A 822 27.75 79.83 18.69
C VAL A 822 28.08 81.27 18.30
N ASN A 823 27.80 82.26 19.15
CA ASN A 823 28.17 83.65 18.91
C ASN A 823 29.71 83.85 18.87
N ASP A 824 30.45 83.14 19.73
CA ASP A 824 31.91 83.16 19.73
C ASP A 824 32.50 82.49 18.47
N LEU A 825 31.84 81.46 17.92
CA LEU A 825 32.23 80.83 16.65
C LEU A 825 31.91 81.71 15.45
N GLU A 826 30.72 82.31 15.41
CA GLU A 826 30.28 83.22 14.35
C GLU A 826 31.17 84.47 14.27
N SER A 827 31.54 85.06 15.42
CA SER A 827 32.48 86.19 15.47
C SER A 827 33.89 85.81 14.99
N LYS A 828 34.37 84.59 15.28
CA LYS A 828 35.64 84.06 14.76
C LYS A 828 35.57 83.76 13.26
N PHE A 829 34.45 83.25 12.77
CA PHE A 829 34.22 83.00 11.34
C PHE A 829 34.26 84.32 10.54
N ASN A 830 33.54 85.34 11.01
CA ASN A 830 33.51 86.67 10.40
C ASN A 830 34.89 87.39 10.43
N SER A 831 35.79 87.00 11.33
CA SER A 831 37.15 87.56 11.40
C SER A 831 38.16 86.97 10.40
N LYS A 832 37.85 85.84 9.74
CA LYS A 832 38.78 85.12 8.84
C LYS A 832 38.36 85.09 7.35
N GLY A 833 37.16 85.51 6.98
CA GLY A 833 36.64 85.42 5.62
C GLY A 833 36.80 86.71 4.80
N ASN A 834 37.99 87.00 4.27
CA ASN A 834 38.18 88.06 3.27
C ASN A 834 38.97 87.53 2.06
N HIS A 835 38.42 86.53 1.37
CA HIS A 835 38.82 86.20 0.00
C HIS A 835 37.60 85.81 -0.83
N LYS A 836 37.38 86.61 -1.89
CA LYS A 836 36.38 86.43 -2.93
C LYS A 836 36.51 85.07 -3.60
N THR A 837 35.41 84.33 -3.68
CA THR A 837 35.20 83.32 -4.73
C THR A 837 33.99 83.71 -5.58
N LYS A 838 34.22 83.56 -6.89
CA LYS A 838 33.36 83.98 -7.99
C LYS A 838 32.06 83.19 -8.01
N ASN A 839 30.97 83.90 -8.29
CA ASN A 839 29.74 83.33 -8.82
C ASN A 839 30.05 82.56 -10.11
N VAL A 840 29.82 81.25 -10.07
CA VAL A 840 29.52 80.46 -11.25
C VAL A 840 28.00 80.32 -11.26
N ASN A 841 27.39 80.71 -12.38
CA ASN A 841 25.98 80.56 -12.64
C ASN A 841 25.60 79.07 -12.57
N ASP A 842 24.72 78.73 -11.63
CA ASP A 842 23.79 77.61 -11.77
C ASP A 842 22.38 78.16 -11.48
N ASP A 843 21.72 78.58 -12.56
CA ASP A 843 20.26 78.68 -12.60
C ASP A 843 19.69 77.25 -12.61
N GLN A 844 19.70 76.56 -11.46
CA GLN A 844 18.80 75.44 -11.19
C GLN A 844 18.34 75.44 -9.73
N THR A 845 17.04 75.72 -9.58
CA THR A 845 16.16 75.31 -8.47
C THR A 845 16.52 75.82 -7.07
N ARG A 846 16.15 77.07 -6.83
CA ARG A 846 15.66 77.52 -5.52
C ARG A 846 14.40 76.72 -5.17
N ILE A 847 14.51 75.69 -4.34
CA ILE A 847 13.35 75.09 -3.64
C ILE A 847 13.66 75.00 -2.15
N THR A 848 13.14 75.98 -1.42
CA THR A 848 12.83 75.89 -0.01
C THR A 848 11.77 74.80 0.20
N PHE A 849 11.96 73.88 1.16
CA PHE A 849 10.83 73.18 1.79
C PHE A 849 10.07 74.17 2.68
N SER A 850 9.35 75.07 2.00
CA SER A 850 8.15 75.69 2.51
C SER A 850 7.13 75.56 1.40
N SER A 851 6.00 74.93 1.71
CA SER A 851 4.72 75.13 1.02
C SER A 851 4.76 75.29 -0.51
N THR A 852 4.81 74.15 -1.24
CA THR A 852 4.00 73.84 -2.46
C THR A 852 4.69 72.74 -3.26
N LEU A 853 4.56 71.48 -2.84
CA LEU A 853 4.54 70.41 -3.85
C LEU A 853 3.32 70.71 -4.73
N ASP A 854 3.56 70.99 -6.01
CA ASP A 854 2.51 71.42 -6.95
C ASP A 854 1.43 70.34 -7.05
N LEU A 855 0.25 70.59 -6.49
CA LEU A 855 -0.91 69.70 -6.55
C LEU A 855 -1.71 69.89 -7.85
N SER A 856 -1.08 70.42 -8.91
CA SER A 856 -1.77 70.56 -10.20
C SER A 856 -2.26 69.20 -10.68
N ASP A 857 -3.59 69.08 -10.74
CA ASP A 857 -4.27 67.94 -11.37
C ASP A 857 -3.98 67.89 -12.87
N ASP A 858 -3.41 68.97 -13.43
CA ASP A 858 -3.02 69.15 -14.84
C ASP A 858 -1.65 68.54 -15.19
N LYS A 859 -0.97 67.86 -14.26
CA LYS A 859 0.35 67.23 -14.51
C LYS A 859 0.36 65.74 -14.21
N VAL A 860 1.05 64.97 -15.05
CA VAL A 860 1.38 63.55 -14.84
C VAL A 860 2.85 63.48 -14.47
N TYR A 861 3.16 63.03 -13.26
CA TYR A 861 4.54 62.91 -12.79
C TYR A 861 5.04 61.51 -13.05
N LEU A 862 6.05 61.38 -13.92
CA LEU A 862 6.55 60.10 -14.39
C LEU A 862 7.98 59.87 -13.91
N TYR A 863 8.22 58.71 -13.31
CA TYR A 863 9.56 58.20 -13.05
C TYR A 863 9.87 57.02 -13.98
N LEU A 864 11.01 57.10 -14.65
CA LEU A 864 11.50 56.05 -15.54
C LEU A 864 12.87 55.58 -15.04
N THR A 865 13.01 54.27 -14.91
CA THR A 865 14.27 53.62 -14.50
C THR A 865 15.33 53.70 -15.60
N ASP A 866 16.58 53.42 -15.23
CA ASP A 866 17.75 53.61 -16.10
C ASP A 866 17.67 52.89 -17.45
N ILE A 867 16.98 51.75 -17.52
CA ILE A 867 16.77 50.98 -18.76
C ILE A 867 16.08 51.84 -19.83
N PHE A 868 15.13 52.69 -19.42
CA PHE A 868 14.46 53.62 -20.32
C PHE A 868 15.34 54.83 -20.67
N ASN A 869 16.23 55.25 -19.77
CA ASN A 869 17.14 56.37 -20.01
C ASN A 869 18.29 56.03 -20.98
N GLN A 870 18.69 54.76 -21.05
CA GLN A 870 19.74 54.28 -21.96
C GLN A 870 19.29 54.18 -23.43
N GLN A 871 17.98 54.07 -23.69
CA GLN A 871 17.39 54.01 -25.03
C GLN A 871 16.57 55.28 -25.30
N THR A 872 17.18 56.30 -25.89
CA THR A 872 16.51 57.61 -26.13
C THR A 872 15.19 57.49 -26.90
N ASN A 873 15.11 56.57 -27.87
CA ASN A 873 13.92 56.34 -28.68
C ASN A 873 12.71 55.84 -27.88
N ILE A 874 12.88 54.92 -26.91
CA ILE A 874 11.74 54.40 -26.13
C ILE A 874 11.24 55.44 -25.12
N LYS A 875 12.15 56.20 -24.49
CA LYS A 875 11.80 57.27 -23.55
C LYS A 875 10.91 58.32 -24.21
N GLU A 876 11.30 58.78 -25.39
CA GLU A 876 10.50 59.73 -26.19
C GLU A 876 9.16 59.13 -26.60
N THR A 877 9.14 57.85 -26.99
CA THR A 877 7.91 57.13 -27.36
C THR A 877 6.93 57.03 -26.19
N VAL A 878 7.40 56.74 -24.96
CA VAL A 878 6.56 56.70 -23.75
C VAL A 878 5.99 58.07 -23.44
N ILE A 879 6.81 59.12 -23.51
CA ILE A 879 6.36 60.50 -23.27
C ILE A 879 5.32 60.93 -24.32
N GLN A 880 5.57 60.64 -25.60
CA GLN A 880 4.65 60.93 -26.70
C GLN A 880 3.32 60.19 -26.54
N ALA A 881 3.36 58.91 -26.17
CA ALA A 881 2.16 58.10 -25.93
C ALA A 881 1.34 58.65 -24.76
N LEU A 882 2.00 58.95 -23.63
CA LEU A 882 1.34 59.55 -22.48
C LEU A 882 0.72 60.91 -22.83
N THR A 883 1.42 61.75 -23.58
CA THR A 883 0.89 63.06 -24.04
C THR A 883 -0.33 62.91 -24.95
N THR A 884 -0.35 61.87 -25.80
CA THR A 884 -1.47 61.57 -26.70
C THR A 884 -2.69 61.05 -25.93
N ILE A 885 -2.46 60.24 -24.90
CA ILE A 885 -3.52 59.66 -24.04
C ILE A 885 -4.06 60.69 -23.06
N SER A 886 -3.19 61.53 -22.49
CA SER A 886 -3.53 62.40 -21.37
C SER A 886 -4.29 63.66 -21.74
N LYS A 887 -4.26 64.10 -23.03
CA LYS A 887 -4.92 65.25 -23.72
C LYS A 887 -4.99 66.61 -22.99
N GLU A 888 -5.24 66.63 -21.69
CA GLU A 888 -5.35 67.78 -20.78
C GLU A 888 -4.16 67.86 -19.80
N LYS A 889 -3.48 66.74 -19.48
CA LYS A 889 -2.37 66.74 -18.49
C LYS A 889 -0.97 66.71 -19.11
N LYS A 890 -0.07 67.59 -18.66
CA LYS A 890 1.35 67.63 -19.09
C LYS A 890 2.20 66.61 -18.32
N THR A 891 2.97 65.79 -19.05
CA THR A 891 3.90 64.83 -18.45
C THR A 891 5.18 65.52 -17.97
N GLN A 892 5.54 65.35 -16.71
CA GLN A 892 6.79 65.84 -16.11
C GLN A 892 7.63 64.65 -15.64
N LEU A 893 8.86 64.54 -16.14
CA LEU A 893 9.80 63.51 -15.70
C LEU A 893 10.40 63.88 -14.33
N LEU A 894 10.44 62.92 -13.42
CA LEU A 894 11.04 63.07 -12.09
C LEU A 894 12.40 62.39 -12.03
N THR A 895 13.29 62.96 -11.21
CA THR A 895 14.48 62.25 -10.74
C THR A 895 14.07 61.13 -9.76
N GLU A 896 14.96 60.17 -9.52
CA GLU A 896 14.72 59.11 -8.53
C GLU A 896 14.44 59.69 -7.15
N GLU A 897 15.20 60.70 -6.75
CA GLU A 897 15.01 61.39 -5.47
C GLU A 897 13.63 62.07 -5.40
N ASP A 898 13.23 62.82 -6.43
CA ASP A 898 11.93 63.52 -6.46
C ASP A 898 10.74 62.55 -6.47
N TYR A 899 10.87 61.42 -7.18
CA TYR A 899 9.84 60.38 -7.19
C TYR A 899 9.61 59.81 -5.80
N PHE A 900 10.69 59.46 -5.08
CA PHE A 900 10.56 58.93 -3.72
C PHE A 900 10.02 59.99 -2.75
N ILE A 901 10.50 61.23 -2.82
CA ILE A 901 9.97 62.33 -1.99
C ILE A 901 8.47 62.48 -2.18
N ARG A 902 8.00 62.47 -3.43
CA ARG A 902 6.58 62.66 -3.75
C ARG A 902 5.73 61.44 -3.41
N LYS A 903 6.25 60.23 -3.62
CA LYS A 903 5.61 58.98 -3.20
C LYS A 903 5.39 58.95 -1.70
N MET A 904 6.31 59.54 -0.94
CA MET A 904 6.27 59.55 0.53
C MET A 904 5.46 60.71 1.12
N SER A 905 5.00 61.64 0.29
CA SER A 905 4.24 62.82 0.71
C SER A 905 2.74 62.58 0.57
N GLY A 906 2.09 61.80 1.45
CA GLY A 906 0.61 61.65 1.50
C GLY A 906 -0.10 61.05 0.27
N SER A 907 -1.31 60.50 0.44
CA SER A 907 -2.07 59.86 -0.66
C SER A 907 -2.45 60.83 -1.79
N GLU A 908 -2.64 62.10 -1.46
CA GLU A 908 -3.04 63.16 -2.40
C GLU A 908 -1.96 63.42 -3.48
N TYR A 909 -0.68 63.31 -3.13
CA TYR A 909 0.44 63.57 -4.06
C TYR A 909 0.84 62.32 -4.87
N GLN A 910 0.30 61.15 -4.52
CA GLN A 910 0.46 59.91 -5.27
C GLN A 910 -0.57 59.76 -6.40
N LYS A 911 -1.65 60.55 -6.40
CA LYS A 911 -2.77 60.42 -7.35
C LYS A 911 -2.31 60.52 -8.82
N ASN A 912 -1.40 61.45 -9.12
CA ASN A 912 -0.84 61.68 -10.45
C ASN A 912 0.64 61.24 -10.59
N LEU A 913 1.12 60.38 -9.68
CA LEU A 913 2.49 59.87 -9.65
C LEU A 913 2.57 58.46 -10.25
N TYR A 914 3.37 58.29 -11.28
CA TYR A 914 3.51 57.05 -12.04
C TYR A 914 4.98 56.65 -12.11
N ASP A 915 5.29 55.42 -11.71
CA ASP A 915 6.49 54.72 -12.18
C ASP A 915 6.19 54.01 -13.51
N HIS A 916 7.20 53.37 -14.10
CA HIS A 916 7.02 52.66 -15.36
C HIS A 916 5.98 51.53 -15.26
N TYR A 917 5.87 50.80 -14.15
CA TYR A 917 4.85 49.75 -13.99
C TYR A 917 3.44 50.32 -13.97
N ARG A 918 3.20 51.34 -13.14
CA ARG A 918 1.89 51.98 -13.00
C ARG A 918 1.52 52.74 -14.28
N ALA A 919 2.48 53.36 -14.95
CA ALA A 919 2.26 53.99 -16.25
C ALA A 919 1.81 52.96 -17.31
N TYR A 920 2.45 51.79 -17.36
CA TYR A 920 2.03 50.71 -18.26
C TYR A 920 0.64 50.16 -17.90
N ASN A 921 0.39 49.89 -16.62
CA ASN A 921 -0.85 49.27 -16.16
C ASN A 921 -2.08 50.20 -16.23
N ASP A 922 -1.94 51.45 -15.78
CA ASP A 922 -3.08 52.34 -15.56
C ASP A 922 -3.34 53.25 -16.78
N LEU A 923 -2.30 53.59 -17.55
CA LEU A 923 -2.39 54.59 -18.62
C LEU A 923 -2.12 54.01 -20.03
N LEU A 924 -0.97 53.37 -20.25
CA LEU A 924 -0.56 52.99 -21.60
C LEU A 924 -1.34 51.78 -22.14
N LEU A 925 -1.28 50.63 -21.47
CA LEU A 925 -1.89 49.38 -21.96
C LEU A 925 -3.42 49.46 -22.12
N PRO A 926 -4.17 50.13 -21.23
CA PRO A 926 -5.62 50.32 -21.42
C PRO A 926 -5.98 51.15 -22.66
N ASN A 927 -5.07 52.04 -23.10
CA ASN A 927 -5.35 53.03 -24.14
C ASN A 927 -4.58 52.78 -25.46
N LEU A 928 -4.02 51.59 -25.67
CA LEU A 928 -3.20 51.25 -26.85
C LEU A 928 -3.91 51.47 -28.19
N ASN A 929 -5.24 51.34 -28.25
CA ASN A 929 -6.01 51.57 -29.47
C ASN A 929 -6.12 53.04 -29.89
N VAL A 930 -5.84 53.97 -28.98
CA VAL A 930 -5.77 55.42 -29.26
C VAL A 930 -4.44 55.79 -29.92
N LEU A 931 -3.41 54.96 -29.73
CA LEU A 931 -2.05 55.21 -30.22
C LEU A 931 -1.86 54.73 -31.67
N PRO A 932 -1.01 55.41 -32.47
CA PRO A 932 -0.57 54.91 -33.77
C PRO A 932 0.07 53.53 -33.66
N LYS A 933 -0.10 52.69 -34.69
CA LYS A 933 0.38 51.29 -34.71
C LYS A 933 1.87 51.18 -34.32
N ASN A 934 2.71 52.00 -34.94
CA ASN A 934 4.14 52.10 -34.68
C ASN A 934 4.47 52.43 -33.22
N VAL A 935 3.79 53.40 -32.60
CA VAL A 935 4.00 53.77 -31.19
C VAL A 935 3.60 52.63 -30.26
N LYS A 936 2.42 52.03 -30.50
CA LYS A 936 1.93 50.88 -29.73
C LYS A 936 2.89 49.69 -29.82
N ASP A 937 3.29 49.31 -31.03
CA ASP A 937 4.15 48.15 -31.23
C ASP A 937 5.50 48.36 -30.55
N THR A 938 6.09 49.54 -30.64
CA THR A 938 7.34 49.86 -29.93
C THR A 938 7.20 49.74 -28.41
N LEU A 939 6.09 50.21 -27.82
CA LEU A 939 5.86 50.11 -26.37
C LEU A 939 5.66 48.68 -25.88
N VAL A 940 4.88 47.88 -26.61
CA VAL A 940 4.56 46.50 -26.24
C VAL A 940 5.75 45.58 -26.48
N LEU A 941 6.46 45.73 -27.60
CA LEU A 941 7.65 44.93 -27.89
C LEU A 941 8.78 45.24 -26.90
N PHE A 942 8.98 46.51 -26.52
CA PHE A 942 9.94 46.87 -25.48
C PHE A 942 9.59 46.22 -24.13
N ALA A 943 8.31 46.25 -23.75
CA ALA A 943 7.84 45.62 -22.52
C ALA A 943 8.01 44.10 -22.55
N LEU A 944 7.79 43.43 -23.68
CA LEU A 944 8.02 41.99 -23.83
C LEU A 944 9.51 41.63 -23.76
N ASP A 945 10.39 42.45 -24.34
CA ASP A 945 11.83 42.19 -24.40
C ASP A 945 12.54 42.42 -23.05
N HIS A 946 11.99 43.29 -22.20
CA HIS A 946 12.58 43.67 -20.91
C HIS A 946 11.66 43.35 -19.71
N ALA A 947 10.74 42.40 -19.87
CA ALA A 947 9.77 42.05 -18.83
C ALA A 947 10.44 41.32 -17.65
N ASP A 948 10.28 41.86 -16.45
CA ASP A 948 10.45 41.13 -15.19
C ASP A 948 9.10 40.52 -14.73
N ASN A 949 9.10 39.79 -13.62
CA ASN A 949 7.88 39.13 -13.10
C ASN A 949 6.70 40.11 -12.90
N THR A 950 7.00 41.36 -12.51
CA THR A 950 5.98 42.40 -12.29
C THR A 950 5.37 42.85 -13.62
N MET A 951 6.21 43.17 -14.62
CA MET A 951 5.74 43.56 -15.96
C MET A 951 5.01 42.42 -16.65
N LEU A 952 5.46 41.16 -16.47
CA LEU A 952 4.77 39.99 -17.01
C LEU A 952 3.34 39.88 -16.45
N ASN A 953 3.16 40.05 -15.13
CA ASN A 953 1.83 40.03 -14.53
C ASN A 953 0.92 41.14 -15.06
N ILE A 954 1.47 42.32 -15.34
CA ILE A 954 0.72 43.44 -15.95
C ILE A 954 0.31 43.07 -17.39
N LEU A 955 1.26 42.65 -18.24
CA LEU A 955 1.00 42.27 -19.63
C LEU A 955 -0.06 41.16 -19.75
N LYS A 956 -0.06 40.20 -18.81
CA LYS A 956 -1.06 39.12 -18.75
C LYS A 956 -2.50 39.63 -18.56
N GLN A 957 -2.69 40.76 -17.89
CA GLN A 957 -4.01 41.28 -17.55
C GLN A 957 -4.62 42.14 -18.66
N HIS A 958 -3.82 42.69 -19.57
CA HIS A 958 -4.24 43.64 -20.60
C HIS A 958 -4.34 43.03 -22.01
N CYS A 959 -5.23 43.59 -22.84
CA CYS A 959 -5.30 43.25 -24.26
C CYS A 959 -4.23 44.03 -25.03
N CYS A 960 -3.00 43.50 -25.07
CA CYS A 960 -1.85 44.22 -25.60
C CYS A 960 -1.27 43.63 -26.90
N ILE A 961 -1.68 42.42 -27.31
CA ILE A 961 -1.11 41.74 -28.47
C ILE A 961 -2.03 41.89 -29.69
N PRO A 962 -1.53 42.38 -30.84
CA PRO A 962 -2.35 42.54 -32.04
C PRO A 962 -2.67 41.20 -32.68
N CYS A 963 -3.91 41.05 -33.18
CA CYS A 963 -4.37 39.87 -33.91
C CYS A 963 -4.80 40.16 -35.36
N THR A 964 -4.59 41.41 -35.82
CA THR A 964 -4.97 41.85 -37.18
C THR A 964 -3.90 42.72 -37.83
N PRO A 965 -3.83 42.79 -39.17
CA PRO A 965 -2.87 43.61 -39.93
C PRO A 965 -2.80 45.07 -39.51
N ASN A 966 -3.96 45.64 -39.22
CA ASN A 966 -4.10 47.05 -38.87
C ASN A 966 -3.85 47.31 -37.37
N GLY A 967 -3.59 46.25 -36.58
CA GLY A 967 -3.33 46.32 -35.14
C GLY A 967 -4.52 46.82 -34.30
N ARG A 968 -5.73 46.91 -34.87
CA ARG A 968 -6.91 47.45 -34.16
C ARG A 968 -7.52 46.45 -33.18
N THR A 969 -7.50 45.18 -33.54
CA THR A 969 -7.95 44.10 -32.64
C THR A 969 -6.76 43.65 -31.80
N LEU A 970 -6.82 43.93 -30.50
CA LEU A 970 -5.87 43.47 -29.49
C LEU A 970 -6.50 42.41 -28.61
N ASN A 971 -5.75 41.38 -28.24
CA ASN A 971 -6.22 40.32 -27.37
C ASN A 971 -5.24 40.10 -26.19
N LYS A 972 -5.73 39.44 -25.14
CA LYS A 972 -4.89 39.08 -23.99
C LYS A 972 -3.98 37.91 -24.37
N PRO A 973 -2.75 37.82 -23.84
CA PRO A 973 -1.89 36.66 -24.06
C PRO A 973 -2.58 35.31 -23.76
N SER A 974 -3.45 35.25 -22.75
CA SER A 974 -4.20 34.05 -22.35
C SER A 974 -5.30 33.60 -23.33
N LYS A 975 -5.65 34.42 -24.31
CA LYS A 975 -6.65 34.10 -25.34
C LYS A 975 -6.02 33.78 -26.70
N LEU A 976 -4.68 33.73 -26.77
CA LEU A 976 -3.95 33.46 -28.00
C LEU A 976 -3.58 31.98 -28.13
N ILE A 977 -3.51 31.52 -29.37
CA ILE A 977 -3.06 30.19 -29.77
C ILE A 977 -1.70 30.32 -30.46
N HIS A 978 -0.82 29.34 -30.26
CA HIS A 978 0.47 29.32 -30.94
C HIS A 978 0.23 29.20 -32.46
N PRO A 979 0.79 30.08 -33.31
CA PRO A 979 0.59 30.02 -34.77
C PRO A 979 0.99 28.69 -35.40
N TYR A 980 1.88 27.94 -34.73
CA TYR A 980 2.43 26.68 -35.23
C TYR A 980 2.06 25.43 -34.39
N CYS A 981 1.08 25.51 -33.47
CA CYS A 981 0.62 24.32 -32.75
C CYS A 981 -0.36 23.46 -33.58
N ARG A 982 -0.65 22.24 -33.13
CA ARG A 982 -1.53 21.29 -33.85
C ARG A 982 -2.95 21.82 -34.04
N LEU A 983 -3.46 22.58 -33.06
CA LEU A 983 -4.74 23.29 -33.16
C LEU A 983 -4.81 24.39 -34.21
N ALA A 984 -3.67 24.94 -34.63
CA ALA A 984 -3.69 26.11 -35.51
C ALA A 984 -4.49 25.84 -36.80
N SER A 985 -4.48 24.59 -37.28
CA SER A 985 -5.26 24.13 -38.44
C SER A 985 -6.79 24.19 -38.28
N LEU A 986 -7.32 24.30 -37.06
CA LEU A 986 -8.76 24.37 -36.77
C LEU A 986 -9.31 25.80 -36.73
N TYR A 987 -8.43 26.81 -36.77
CA TYR A 987 -8.79 28.22 -36.66
C TYR A 987 -8.28 28.98 -37.89
N SER A 988 -9.01 30.03 -38.25
CA SER A 988 -8.67 30.94 -39.35
C SER A 988 -8.16 32.28 -38.82
N ASP A 989 -7.50 33.06 -39.68
CA ASP A 989 -7.04 34.41 -39.34
C ASP A 989 -8.18 35.35 -38.91
N ILE A 990 -9.43 35.04 -39.29
CA ILE A 990 -10.62 35.83 -38.93
C ILE A 990 -10.96 35.67 -37.44
N ASP A 991 -10.62 34.54 -36.83
CA ASP A 991 -10.96 34.23 -35.43
C ASP A 991 -10.20 35.11 -34.42
N SER A 992 -9.19 35.86 -34.87
CA SER A 992 -8.41 36.80 -34.04
C SER A 992 -7.77 36.13 -32.81
N LEU A 993 -7.39 34.85 -32.95
CA LEU A 993 -6.75 34.02 -31.92
C LEU A 993 -5.23 33.92 -32.09
N PHE A 994 -4.66 34.38 -33.19
CA PHE A 994 -3.21 34.37 -33.42
C PHE A 994 -2.61 35.76 -33.21
N PRO A 995 -1.38 35.85 -32.65
CA PRO A 995 -0.62 37.09 -32.70
C PRO A 995 -0.28 37.44 -34.16
N TYR A 996 -0.48 38.69 -34.53
CA TYR A 996 -0.22 39.21 -35.87
C TYR A 996 1.07 40.03 -35.89
N GLY A 997 2.00 39.68 -36.80
CA GLY A 997 3.27 40.39 -37.00
C GLY A 997 4.21 39.64 -37.94
N GLY A 998 5.43 40.15 -38.11
CA GLY A 998 6.55 39.44 -38.75
C GLY A 998 7.55 38.88 -37.73
N GLN A 999 8.58 38.19 -38.23
CA GLN A 999 9.66 37.56 -37.44
C GLN A 999 10.48 38.57 -36.61
N ASP A 1000 10.46 39.85 -36.97
CA ASP A 1000 11.13 40.93 -36.22
C ASP A 1000 10.23 41.57 -35.14
N SER A 1001 8.97 41.12 -35.01
CA SER A 1001 7.93 41.69 -34.15
C SER A 1001 7.33 40.61 -33.20
N TYR A 1002 6.03 40.39 -33.21
CA TYR A 1002 5.33 39.47 -32.29
C TYR A 1002 5.52 37.97 -32.61
N LEU A 1003 5.98 37.63 -33.83
CA LEU A 1003 6.23 36.23 -34.23
C LEU A 1003 7.68 35.77 -34.01
N ARG A 1004 8.54 36.62 -33.43
CA ARG A 1004 9.90 36.25 -33.06
C ARG A 1004 9.88 35.14 -32.02
N GLU A 1005 10.70 34.10 -32.18
CA GLU A 1005 10.68 32.90 -31.34
C GLU A 1005 10.82 33.21 -29.83
N ASP A 1006 11.74 34.08 -29.45
CA ASP A 1006 11.92 34.50 -28.05
C ASP A 1006 10.67 35.16 -27.44
N ARG A 1007 9.95 35.97 -28.24
CA ARG A 1007 8.74 36.67 -27.78
C ARG A 1007 7.55 35.73 -27.73
N LEU A 1008 7.46 34.75 -28.62
CA LEU A 1008 6.47 33.66 -28.54
C LEU A 1008 6.67 32.82 -27.28
N ASN A 1009 7.91 32.57 -26.87
CA ASN A 1009 8.23 31.91 -25.60
C ASN A 1009 7.78 32.74 -24.39
N VAL A 1010 7.98 34.06 -24.40
CA VAL A 1010 7.46 34.95 -23.35
C VAL A 1010 5.92 34.95 -23.34
N LEU A 1011 5.26 34.97 -24.51
CA LEU A 1011 3.80 34.88 -24.61
C LEU A 1011 3.27 33.53 -24.09
N LYS A 1012 4.00 32.44 -24.29
CA LYS A 1012 3.71 31.10 -23.73
C LYS A 1012 3.77 31.06 -22.20
N LEU A 1013 4.63 31.89 -21.59
CA LEU A 1013 4.67 32.06 -20.13
C LEU A 1013 3.52 32.94 -19.62
N LEU A 1014 3.13 33.97 -20.39
CA LEU A 1014 2.10 34.95 -20.01
C LEU A 1014 0.67 34.40 -20.05
N GLY A 1015 0.33 33.67 -21.10
CA GLY A 1015 -0.84 32.81 -21.16
C GLY A 1015 -0.31 31.42 -21.39
N LYS A 1016 -0.76 30.39 -20.65
CA LYS A 1016 -0.56 29.01 -21.09
C LYS A 1016 -1.17 28.89 -22.48
N ILE A 1017 -0.40 29.19 -23.51
CA ILE A 1017 -0.72 28.89 -24.89
C ILE A 1017 -0.83 27.38 -24.85
N ASN A 1018 -2.06 26.87 -24.94
CA ASN A 1018 -2.33 25.45 -24.74
C ASN A 1018 -1.49 24.66 -25.74
N GLU A 1019 -0.40 24.04 -25.26
CA GLU A 1019 0.25 22.93 -25.97
C GLU A 1019 -0.64 21.68 -25.92
N PHE A 1020 -1.58 21.61 -24.97
CA PHE A 1020 -2.64 20.61 -24.95
C PHE A 1020 -3.77 21.01 -25.88
N CYS A 1021 -3.47 20.89 -27.16
CA CYS A 1021 -4.26 20.22 -28.17
C CYS A 1021 -3.37 19.93 -29.39
#